data_AF-A0A2V8QNL9-F1
#
_entry.id   AF-A0A2V8QNL9-F1
#
_cell.length_a   1.000
_cell.length_b   1.000
_cell.length_c   1.000
_cell.angle_alpha   90.00
_cell.angle_beta   90.00
_cell.angle_gamma   90.00
#
_symmetry.space_group_name_H-M   'P 1'
#
loop_
_entity.id
_entity.type
_entity.pdbx_description
1 polymer ?
#
loop_
_entity_poly.entity_id
_entity_poly.type
_entity_poly.pdbx_seq_one_letter_code
_entity_poly.pdbx_strand_id
1 'polypeptide(L)'
;MSLLTNPNTVSILAGSAGGVFRFGSTGSLSVGAVDGVAGVDDTASAADVTLTVNGAGNVLTVSQPIASSGSNIILTADNMDLNAAVNAGTGTVILTPFILIRAIDLGTESGIFLSLTDAELDRVTATVLEIGSASPQYQGQVEVAAPITQAGSGYTTLEINTIGAVSNSGGSIAGTNLLILSGNGIGSVGAPLATSVANIEFINIASGNVKINNTGNLEIGNVIGDGGLNPIGAVTLSTTGSMSFKTNVLGAGDVTLTSGTGNFLGAGGGVTAANNLIFNDQSSAGHTWTIGPTSLAESPNAAIPYSNVSTLTVNGGAGNDTFNVTPSSTIPITVAGNVPTTAPGDTLNVNTFGTTNPTLNVTSSSGASKNGNYTFGNRQTVTFTSIETIATTGPLTAQGTTLAATEGVPFTGATVATFTSFDPSRPASDFTATINWGDSTAFSTGTIASNGSGSFTVTGDHTYAEEGSYNIAVTIHDSANNFDATANTAATVADAPLSVGNLSPGSPTTFSGAGGNGTSGGALNAFSAFKSAVGGVDNGAAPTPKVGGFRTINWDAVKLDGTDFGGDTTVIVPNKTVGIPVNRFQERGTEFEEVYAVSGDGFVSVNPNAAGQFPAFSPNNTFAMFNDNTIGFSFVLPSVHTTTPVQAASRGFGAIFLDVETPNTTSIEYFNGTTSLGKFFVPVGTSGQPEFFGVLFQNPVVTSVQIVLGNAQLFSFDGTTVTPGDADTPPGSDLAVTDDFVYAEPTAIPTGITVTASAGEPVTATVASFKDADPAGQASDFTAIIDWGDGTTSAGTITPNASGGFDVTGAHTYTGAGVFTITTSIRDVGGSSISAASTAIIGGQSLLGSIQFSAPSTSASESAGSATVNITRTGDTSVPASVNFETSDGTAHQRSDYTFNSGTVQFAPGVTTQAVKILLVNDAFVEGPETFFVTLSNPYRRHDHGRRRRAHDRQPD
;
A
#
# COMPACT_ATOMS: atom_id res chain seq x y z
N MET A 1 71.98 -11.38 -66.33
CA MET A 1 73.07 -10.40 -66.59
C MET A 1 74.07 -10.50 -65.44
N SER A 2 75.38 -10.62 -65.68
CA SER A 2 76.40 -10.63 -64.63
C SER A 2 77.00 -9.22 -64.56
N LEU A 3 76.68 -8.46 -63.52
CA LEU A 3 77.25 -7.13 -63.29
C LEU A 3 78.65 -7.31 -62.72
N LEU A 4 79.67 -7.10 -63.57
CA LEU A 4 81.10 -7.19 -63.22
C LEU A 4 81.73 -5.86 -62.79
N THR A 5 80.92 -4.85 -62.46
CA THR A 5 81.39 -3.53 -62.03
C THR A 5 80.57 -3.03 -60.88
N ASN A 6 81.26 -2.54 -59.83
CA ASN A 6 80.75 -1.98 -58.59
C ASN A 6 80.03 -0.63 -58.86
N PRO A 7 78.69 -0.54 -58.87
CA PRO A 7 77.98 0.72 -59.09
C PRO A 7 77.36 1.19 -57.76
N ASN A 8 77.84 2.32 -57.24
CA ASN A 8 77.39 2.92 -55.98
C ASN A 8 75.94 3.46 -55.97
N THR A 9 75.12 3.13 -56.97
CA THR A 9 73.66 3.37 -56.98
C THR A 9 73.04 2.53 -58.09
N VAL A 10 72.28 1.49 -57.72
CA VAL A 10 71.39 0.77 -58.64
C VAL A 10 70.07 0.56 -57.94
N SER A 11 69.11 1.45 -58.19
CA SER A 11 67.79 1.43 -57.55
C SER A 11 66.77 0.59 -58.33
N ILE A 12 66.98 0.35 -59.63
CA ILE A 12 66.04 -0.37 -60.50
C ILE A 12 66.84 -1.14 -61.58
N LEU A 13 66.64 -2.45 -61.69
CA LEU A 13 67.09 -3.27 -62.83
C LEU A 13 65.87 -3.73 -63.64
N ALA A 14 65.83 -3.35 -64.92
CA ALA A 14 64.80 -3.81 -65.87
C ALA A 14 65.42 -4.74 -66.92
N GLY A 15 64.81 -5.90 -67.14
CA GLY A 15 65.18 -6.84 -68.20
C GLY A 15 63.96 -7.43 -68.90
N SER A 16 64.17 -8.06 -70.06
CA SER A 16 63.14 -8.83 -70.77
C SER A 16 62.70 -10.05 -69.94
N ALA A 17 61.43 -10.43 -70.03
CA ALA A 17 60.83 -11.57 -69.30
C ALA A 17 61.68 -12.86 -69.38
N GLY A 18 61.85 -13.54 -68.24
CA GLY A 18 62.63 -14.78 -68.11
C GLY A 18 64.13 -14.60 -67.85
N GLY A 19 64.57 -13.41 -67.41
CA GLY A 19 65.96 -13.12 -67.09
C GLY A 19 66.39 -13.59 -65.69
N VAL A 20 67.61 -14.14 -65.58
CA VAL A 20 68.27 -14.43 -64.30
C VAL A 20 69.25 -13.30 -63.96
N PHE A 21 69.08 -12.70 -62.78
CA PHE A 21 69.95 -11.65 -62.25
C PHE A 21 70.77 -12.18 -61.07
N ARG A 22 72.08 -12.24 -61.24
CA ARG A 22 73.04 -12.72 -60.24
C ARG A 22 73.77 -11.54 -59.63
N PHE A 23 73.67 -11.38 -58.32
CA PHE A 23 74.46 -10.39 -57.57
C PHE A 23 75.66 -11.08 -56.93
N GLY A 24 76.87 -10.60 -57.25
CA GLY A 24 78.15 -11.06 -56.68
C GLY A 24 79.36 -10.90 -57.62
N SER A 25 80.35 -10.11 -57.20
CA SER A 25 81.76 -10.38 -57.50
C SER A 25 82.42 -10.92 -56.22
N THR A 26 83.71 -11.26 -56.21
CA THR A 26 84.39 -12.12 -55.19
C THR A 26 84.53 -11.54 -53.76
N GLY A 27 83.56 -10.76 -53.26
CA GLY A 27 83.47 -10.26 -51.89
C GLY A 27 82.03 -9.94 -51.49
N SER A 28 81.75 -9.86 -50.17
CA SER A 28 80.43 -9.54 -49.61
C SER A 28 79.85 -8.24 -50.19
N LEU A 29 78.59 -8.24 -50.63
CA LEU A 29 77.91 -7.04 -51.10
C LEU A 29 77.40 -6.26 -49.86
N SER A 30 78.22 -5.35 -49.36
CA SER A 30 77.79 -4.32 -48.40
C SER A 30 77.17 -3.17 -49.21
N VAL A 31 75.86 -2.99 -49.11
CA VAL A 31 75.18 -1.81 -49.67
C VAL A 31 75.29 -0.70 -48.64
N GLY A 32 76.38 0.06 -48.71
CA GLY A 32 76.61 1.25 -47.90
C GLY A 32 75.72 2.39 -48.35
N ALA A 33 75.34 3.23 -47.39
CA ALA A 33 74.44 4.37 -47.56
C ALA A 33 74.71 5.22 -48.82
N VAL A 34 73.62 5.65 -49.45
CA VAL A 34 73.54 6.93 -50.18
C VAL A 34 73.70 8.01 -49.10
N ASP A 35 74.70 8.91 -49.01
CA ASP A 35 75.56 9.61 -49.98
C ASP A 35 76.87 10.10 -49.29
N GLY A 36 77.95 10.30 -50.05
CA GLY A 36 78.87 11.42 -49.83
C GLY A 36 80.28 11.21 -49.23
N VAL A 37 81.23 10.64 -50.00
CA VAL A 37 82.70 10.80 -49.91
C VAL A 37 83.47 10.26 -48.68
N ALA A 38 84.00 9.04 -48.87
CA ALA A 38 85.31 8.42 -48.50
C ALA A 38 85.88 8.55 -47.06
N GLY A 39 86.21 7.47 -46.32
CA GLY A 39 86.22 6.03 -46.60
C GLY A 39 87.00 5.29 -45.49
N VAL A 40 86.35 4.28 -44.89
CA VAL A 40 86.68 3.47 -43.68
C VAL A 40 85.97 3.93 -42.40
N ASP A 41 85.13 3.02 -41.90
CA ASP A 41 84.42 2.93 -40.61
C ASP A 41 83.48 4.10 -40.25
N ASP A 42 82.19 3.94 -40.61
CA ASP A 42 81.14 4.85 -40.17
C ASP A 42 80.03 4.09 -39.42
N THR A 43 79.91 4.51 -38.17
CA THR A 43 78.91 4.14 -37.19
C THR A 43 77.90 5.29 -37.14
N ALA A 44 77.11 5.49 -38.20
CA ALA A 44 75.97 6.41 -38.17
C ALA A 44 74.91 6.14 -39.26
N SER A 45 73.66 6.00 -38.80
CA SER A 45 72.41 6.36 -39.50
C SER A 45 71.99 5.60 -40.77
N ALA A 46 71.36 4.44 -40.54
CA ALA A 46 69.97 4.17 -40.95
C ALA A 46 69.55 4.50 -42.40
N ALA A 47 69.96 3.69 -43.37
CA ALA A 47 69.31 3.64 -44.68
C ALA A 47 69.01 2.18 -45.08
N ASP A 48 67.82 1.95 -45.64
CA ASP A 48 67.36 0.62 -46.06
C ASP A 48 68.12 0.14 -47.32
N VAL A 49 68.41 -1.17 -47.39
CA VAL A 49 68.98 -1.83 -48.56
C VAL A 49 67.85 -2.33 -49.45
N THR A 50 67.59 -1.66 -50.58
CA THR A 50 66.50 -2.04 -51.50
C THR A 50 67.03 -2.63 -52.81
N LEU A 51 66.63 -3.85 -53.14
CA LEU A 51 66.91 -4.51 -54.41
C LEU A 51 65.61 -4.88 -55.12
N THR A 52 65.35 -4.26 -56.27
CA THR A 52 64.14 -4.52 -57.07
C THR A 52 64.51 -5.06 -58.46
N VAL A 53 63.99 -6.24 -58.79
CA VAL A 53 64.09 -6.86 -60.11
C VAL A 53 62.72 -6.79 -60.79
N ASN A 54 62.61 -5.90 -61.79
CA ASN A 54 61.34 -5.67 -62.49
C ASN A 54 61.16 -6.66 -63.64
N GLY A 55 59.96 -7.23 -63.78
CA GLY A 55 59.51 -7.96 -64.98
C GLY A 55 59.08 -9.40 -64.72
N ALA A 56 58.00 -9.78 -65.41
CA ALA A 56 57.36 -11.09 -65.33
C ALA A 56 58.35 -12.26 -65.45
N GLY A 57 58.45 -13.08 -64.40
CA GLY A 57 59.23 -14.32 -64.39
C GLY A 57 60.74 -14.14 -64.21
N ASN A 58 61.19 -12.97 -63.75
CA ASN A 58 62.59 -12.74 -63.40
C ASN A 58 62.92 -13.30 -62.01
N VAL A 59 64.11 -13.88 -61.87
CA VAL A 59 64.61 -14.47 -60.62
C VAL A 59 65.73 -13.61 -60.02
N LEU A 60 65.60 -13.27 -58.74
CA LEU A 60 66.66 -12.66 -57.93
C LEU A 60 67.45 -13.74 -57.20
N THR A 61 68.67 -14.01 -57.67
CA THR A 61 69.55 -15.00 -57.01
C THR A 61 70.57 -14.29 -56.12
N VAL A 62 70.49 -14.53 -54.80
CA VAL A 62 71.48 -14.07 -53.80
C VAL A 62 72.56 -15.14 -53.67
N SER A 63 73.71 -14.94 -54.33
CA SER A 63 74.81 -15.93 -54.34
C SER A 63 75.96 -15.60 -53.38
N GLN A 64 75.91 -14.43 -52.72
CA GLN A 64 76.88 -13.97 -51.73
C GLN A 64 76.14 -13.23 -50.59
N PRO A 65 76.72 -13.15 -49.38
CA PRO A 65 76.03 -12.52 -48.24
C PRO A 65 75.68 -11.05 -48.46
N ILE A 66 74.48 -10.66 -48.04
CA ILE A 66 73.97 -9.27 -47.95
C ILE A 66 73.83 -8.92 -46.48
N ALA A 67 74.30 -7.74 -46.05
CA ALA A 67 74.14 -7.29 -44.66
C ALA A 67 73.83 -5.78 -44.56
N SER A 68 73.03 -5.41 -43.57
CA SER A 68 72.77 -4.03 -43.14
C SER A 68 73.13 -3.85 -41.65
N SER A 69 73.44 -2.63 -41.21
CA SER A 69 73.78 -2.31 -39.82
C SER A 69 72.54 -2.03 -38.96
N GLY A 70 71.57 -2.95 -38.95
CA GLY A 70 70.32 -2.78 -38.19
C GLY A 70 69.17 -2.07 -38.93
N SER A 71 69.32 -1.78 -40.23
CA SER A 71 68.31 -1.17 -41.10
C SER A 71 67.58 -2.22 -41.96
N ASN A 72 66.51 -1.86 -42.68
CA ASN A 72 65.75 -2.87 -43.40
C ASN A 72 66.50 -3.36 -44.66
N ILE A 73 66.26 -4.60 -45.05
CA ILE A 73 66.67 -5.15 -46.35
C ILE A 73 65.40 -5.51 -47.12
N ILE A 74 65.14 -4.83 -48.23
CA ILE A 74 63.94 -4.99 -49.05
C ILE A 74 64.33 -5.67 -50.36
N LEU A 75 63.88 -6.91 -50.55
CA LEU A 75 64.09 -7.67 -51.79
C LEU A 75 62.74 -7.78 -52.52
N THR A 76 62.70 -7.32 -53.77
CA THR A 76 61.50 -7.36 -54.61
C THR A 76 61.80 -8.03 -55.94
N ALA A 77 61.21 -9.20 -56.20
CA ALA A 77 61.39 -9.95 -57.44
C ALA A 77 60.27 -10.99 -57.62
N ASP A 78 59.91 -11.32 -58.86
CA ASP A 78 58.87 -12.35 -59.10
C ASP A 78 59.26 -13.73 -58.57
N ASN A 79 60.53 -14.11 -58.58
CA ASN A 79 61.03 -15.26 -57.83
C ASN A 79 62.39 -14.94 -57.19
N MET A 80 62.76 -15.66 -56.12
CA MET A 80 64.00 -15.46 -55.40
C MET A 80 64.68 -16.79 -55.11
N ASP A 81 66.00 -16.83 -55.25
CA ASP A 81 66.82 -17.94 -54.77
C ASP A 81 67.82 -17.39 -53.74
N LEU A 82 67.63 -17.70 -52.45
CA LEU A 82 68.50 -17.21 -51.39
C LEU A 82 69.63 -18.20 -51.11
N ASN A 83 70.66 -18.22 -51.96
CA ASN A 83 71.79 -19.15 -51.84
C ASN A 83 72.87 -18.71 -50.84
N ALA A 84 72.77 -17.52 -50.25
CA ALA A 84 73.70 -16.98 -49.25
C ALA A 84 72.98 -16.14 -48.19
N ALA A 85 73.68 -15.79 -47.10
CA ALA A 85 73.09 -15.13 -45.93
C ALA A 85 72.54 -13.73 -46.20
N VAL A 86 71.38 -13.38 -45.61
CA VAL A 86 70.78 -12.04 -45.65
C VAL A 86 70.62 -11.56 -44.21
N ASN A 87 71.43 -10.60 -43.77
CA ASN A 87 71.55 -10.22 -42.36
C ASN A 87 71.23 -8.74 -42.12
N ALA A 88 70.03 -8.46 -41.60
CA ALA A 88 69.60 -7.12 -41.20
C ALA A 88 69.93 -6.80 -39.72
N GLY A 89 70.52 -7.71 -38.95
CA GLY A 89 70.73 -7.54 -37.51
C GLY A 89 69.41 -7.32 -36.77
N THR A 90 69.25 -6.16 -36.15
CA THR A 90 68.01 -5.76 -35.45
C THR A 90 66.92 -5.17 -36.38
N GLY A 91 67.17 -5.07 -37.69
CA GLY A 91 66.22 -4.55 -38.67
C GLY A 91 65.25 -5.61 -39.22
N THR A 92 64.48 -5.23 -40.25
CA THR A 92 63.52 -6.12 -40.94
C THR A 92 64.06 -6.56 -42.30
N VAL A 93 63.89 -7.83 -42.66
CA VAL A 93 64.08 -8.31 -44.03
C VAL A 93 62.71 -8.47 -44.68
N ILE A 94 62.44 -7.72 -45.75
CA ILE A 94 61.16 -7.72 -46.48
C ILE A 94 61.35 -8.44 -47.82
N LEU A 95 60.61 -9.52 -48.03
CA LEU A 95 60.61 -10.29 -49.28
C LEU A 95 59.26 -10.14 -49.98
N THR A 96 59.25 -9.45 -51.11
CA THR A 96 58.01 -9.20 -51.89
C THR A 96 58.11 -9.62 -53.34
N PRO A 97 57.04 -10.14 -53.95
CA PRO A 97 56.99 -10.30 -55.39
C PRO A 97 56.84 -8.95 -56.09
N PHE A 98 57.43 -8.82 -57.29
CA PHE A 98 57.22 -7.61 -58.10
C PHE A 98 55.77 -7.53 -58.60
N ILE A 99 55.20 -8.65 -59.04
CA ILE A 99 53.77 -8.76 -59.35
C ILE A 99 52.96 -9.01 -58.07
N LEU A 100 52.26 -7.96 -57.62
CA LEU A 100 51.47 -7.98 -56.39
C LEU A 100 50.32 -9.00 -56.35
N ILE A 101 49.85 -9.53 -57.50
CA ILE A 101 48.68 -10.42 -57.59
C ILE A 101 49.02 -11.91 -57.70
N ARG A 102 50.31 -12.29 -57.73
CA ARG A 102 50.75 -13.68 -57.91
C ARG A 102 50.49 -14.51 -56.63
N ALA A 103 50.85 -15.78 -56.53
CA ALA A 103 50.89 -16.48 -55.23
C ALA A 103 52.33 -16.49 -54.71
N ILE A 104 52.52 -16.54 -53.38
CA ILE A 104 53.79 -16.89 -52.72
C ILE A 104 53.66 -18.33 -52.25
N ASP A 105 54.66 -19.14 -52.58
CA ASP A 105 54.81 -20.51 -52.10
C ASP A 105 55.94 -20.54 -51.06
N LEU A 106 55.61 -20.91 -49.83
CA LEU A 106 56.57 -21.11 -48.77
C LEU A 106 56.70 -22.61 -48.49
N GLY A 107 57.92 -23.13 -48.65
CA GLY A 107 58.30 -24.50 -48.34
C GLY A 107 58.72 -25.34 -49.55
N THR A 108 58.32 -25.00 -50.79
CA THR A 108 58.71 -25.77 -51.98
C THR A 108 59.20 -24.91 -53.16
N GLU A 109 60.10 -25.44 -53.99
CA GLU A 109 60.54 -24.79 -55.24
C GLU A 109 59.57 -25.11 -56.38
N SER A 110 58.51 -24.30 -56.54
CA SER A 110 57.56 -24.47 -57.64
C SER A 110 58.04 -23.79 -58.94
N GLY A 111 58.91 -22.77 -58.86
CA GLY A 111 59.46 -22.03 -60.02
C GLY A 111 58.43 -21.19 -60.80
N ILE A 112 57.15 -21.30 -60.46
CA ILE A 112 56.01 -20.59 -61.08
C ILE A 112 55.41 -19.52 -60.18
N PHE A 113 55.97 -19.31 -58.98
CA PHE A 113 55.58 -18.33 -57.94
C PHE A 113 56.84 -17.74 -57.27
N LEU A 114 56.72 -16.77 -56.36
CA LEU A 114 57.82 -16.49 -55.43
C LEU A 114 57.89 -17.69 -54.48
N SER A 115 58.88 -18.55 -54.68
CA SER A 115 59.02 -19.82 -53.96
C SER A 115 60.25 -19.79 -53.07
N LEU A 116 60.08 -19.98 -51.76
CA LEU A 116 61.17 -20.01 -50.79
C LEU A 116 61.10 -21.29 -49.97
N THR A 117 62.19 -22.05 -49.97
CA THR A 117 62.34 -23.24 -49.11
C THR A 117 62.68 -22.86 -47.67
N ASP A 118 62.47 -23.79 -46.74
CA ASP A 118 62.87 -23.61 -45.33
C ASP A 118 64.36 -23.25 -45.20
N ALA A 119 65.22 -23.94 -45.96
CA ALA A 119 66.67 -23.70 -45.98
C ALA A 119 67.07 -22.31 -46.52
N GLU A 120 66.21 -21.67 -47.31
CA GLU A 120 66.41 -20.31 -47.80
C GLU A 120 65.97 -19.28 -46.77
N LEU A 121 64.86 -19.51 -46.08
CA LEU A 121 64.40 -18.69 -44.97
C LEU A 121 65.40 -18.73 -43.80
N ASP A 122 65.98 -19.90 -43.51
CA ASP A 122 67.00 -20.08 -42.48
C ASP A 122 68.29 -19.26 -42.71
N ARG A 123 68.53 -18.78 -43.93
CA ARG A 123 69.68 -17.91 -44.25
C ARG A 123 69.44 -16.45 -43.88
N VAL A 124 68.23 -16.11 -43.44
CA VAL A 124 67.86 -14.76 -43.01
C VAL A 124 68.17 -14.57 -41.52
N THR A 125 68.82 -13.45 -41.19
CA THR A 125 69.03 -12.98 -39.82
C THR A 125 68.44 -11.58 -39.67
N ALA A 126 67.45 -11.40 -38.80
CA ALA A 126 66.68 -10.16 -38.66
C ALA A 126 65.94 -10.13 -37.32
N THR A 127 65.31 -9.01 -36.93
CA THR A 127 64.27 -9.08 -35.89
C THR A 127 62.95 -9.60 -36.47
N VAL A 128 62.61 -9.11 -37.67
CA VAL A 128 61.42 -9.50 -38.42
C VAL A 128 61.82 -9.95 -39.83
N LEU A 129 61.36 -11.13 -40.24
CA LEU A 129 61.30 -11.52 -41.64
C LEU A 129 59.86 -11.30 -42.11
N GLU A 130 59.67 -10.32 -42.98
CA GLU A 130 58.38 -9.96 -43.57
C GLU A 130 58.25 -10.61 -44.96
N ILE A 131 57.20 -11.41 -45.14
CA ILE A 131 56.80 -12.01 -46.41
C ILE A 131 55.58 -11.26 -46.93
N GLY A 132 55.71 -10.68 -48.11
CA GLY A 132 54.83 -9.59 -48.54
C GLY A 132 55.28 -8.24 -47.95
N SER A 133 54.59 -7.16 -48.32
CA SER A 133 54.83 -5.83 -47.76
C SER A 133 53.58 -5.33 -47.08
N ALA A 134 53.70 -4.61 -45.96
CA ALA A 134 52.59 -3.93 -45.30
C ALA A 134 52.09 -2.70 -46.08
N SER A 135 52.94 -2.07 -46.90
CA SER A 135 52.57 -0.87 -47.67
C SER A 135 53.35 -0.76 -49.00
N PRO A 136 52.69 -0.94 -50.17
CA PRO A 136 51.32 -1.43 -50.32
C PRO A 136 51.20 -2.92 -49.93
N GLN A 137 50.03 -3.33 -49.43
CA GLN A 137 49.79 -4.73 -49.10
C GLN A 137 49.89 -5.64 -50.33
N TYR A 138 50.53 -6.80 -50.16
CA TYR A 138 50.59 -7.83 -51.20
C TYR A 138 49.17 -8.30 -51.56
N GLN A 139 48.84 -8.33 -52.86
CA GLN A 139 47.48 -8.63 -53.30
C GLN A 139 47.18 -10.14 -53.44
N GLY A 140 48.23 -10.97 -53.42
CA GLY A 140 48.19 -12.38 -53.74
C GLY A 140 48.07 -13.32 -52.54
N GLN A 141 47.74 -14.59 -52.75
CA GLN A 141 47.69 -15.57 -51.65
C GLN A 141 49.09 -16.02 -51.22
N VAL A 142 49.23 -16.45 -49.97
CA VAL A 142 50.45 -17.08 -49.43
C VAL A 142 50.09 -18.51 -49.05
N GLU A 143 50.79 -19.47 -49.62
CA GLU A 143 50.56 -20.89 -49.41
C GLU A 143 51.79 -21.52 -48.74
N VAL A 144 51.59 -22.19 -47.61
CA VAL A 144 52.62 -22.99 -46.92
C VAL A 144 52.52 -24.43 -47.42
N ALA A 145 53.32 -24.74 -48.44
CA ALA A 145 53.30 -26.02 -49.14
C ALA A 145 54.08 -27.13 -48.42
N ALA A 146 55.11 -26.78 -47.64
CA ALA A 146 55.88 -27.72 -46.82
C ALA A 146 56.19 -27.11 -45.43
N PRO A 147 56.59 -27.91 -44.42
CA PRO A 147 56.94 -27.39 -43.11
C PRO A 147 58.07 -26.36 -43.16
N ILE A 148 57.91 -25.29 -42.39
CA ILE A 148 58.90 -24.21 -42.21
C ILE A 148 59.18 -24.08 -40.72
N THR A 149 60.45 -23.99 -40.35
CA THR A 149 60.89 -23.87 -38.97
C THR A 149 61.81 -22.67 -38.82
N GLN A 150 61.62 -21.88 -37.76
CA GLN A 150 62.61 -20.86 -37.38
C GLN A 150 63.87 -21.48 -36.75
N ALA A 151 63.95 -22.82 -36.67
CA ALA A 151 64.99 -23.57 -35.97
C ALA A 151 66.24 -23.69 -36.86
N GLY A 152 67.04 -22.62 -36.92
CA GLY A 152 68.19 -22.52 -37.81
C GLY A 152 68.32 -21.11 -38.40
N SER A 153 67.18 -20.44 -38.52
CA SER A 153 67.07 -19.03 -38.87
C SER A 153 67.65 -18.09 -37.81
N GLY A 154 68.04 -16.89 -38.24
CA GLY A 154 68.46 -15.80 -37.37
C GLY A 154 67.36 -14.77 -37.11
N TYR A 155 66.10 -15.04 -37.48
CA TYR A 155 64.98 -14.13 -37.25
C TYR A 155 64.07 -14.57 -36.09
N THR A 156 63.53 -13.59 -35.35
CA THR A 156 62.70 -13.85 -34.17
C THR A 156 61.19 -13.79 -34.43
N THR A 157 60.79 -13.12 -35.52
CA THR A 157 59.40 -12.96 -35.92
C THR A 157 59.27 -13.23 -37.41
N LEU A 158 58.36 -14.13 -37.79
CA LEU A 158 57.89 -14.26 -39.16
C LEU A 158 56.61 -13.45 -39.28
N GLU A 159 56.61 -12.45 -40.16
CA GLU A 159 55.46 -11.61 -40.47
C GLU A 159 54.98 -11.91 -41.89
N ILE A 160 53.69 -12.18 -42.08
CA ILE A 160 53.09 -12.45 -43.39
C ILE A 160 52.03 -11.39 -43.66
N ASN A 161 52.26 -10.55 -44.67
CA ASN A 161 51.42 -9.41 -45.01
C ASN A 161 50.77 -9.58 -46.38
N THR A 162 49.46 -9.83 -46.42
CA THR A 162 48.69 -10.01 -47.65
C THR A 162 47.21 -9.61 -47.52
N ILE A 163 46.57 -9.19 -48.60
CA ILE A 163 45.10 -9.09 -48.70
C ILE A 163 44.47 -10.42 -49.17
N GLY A 164 45.27 -11.37 -49.64
CA GLY A 164 44.86 -12.72 -49.99
C GLY A 164 44.67 -13.62 -48.77
N ALA A 165 44.43 -14.91 -49.00
CA ALA A 165 44.40 -15.92 -47.94
C ALA A 165 45.82 -16.39 -47.62
N VAL A 166 46.05 -16.77 -46.35
CA VAL A 166 47.24 -17.51 -45.94
C VAL A 166 46.81 -18.95 -45.67
N SER A 167 47.18 -19.89 -46.52
CA SER A 167 46.72 -21.28 -46.45
C SER A 167 47.89 -22.24 -46.30
N ASN A 168 47.61 -23.50 -46.00
CA ASN A 168 48.59 -24.57 -46.00
C ASN A 168 48.07 -25.76 -46.81
N SER A 169 48.91 -26.32 -47.67
CA SER A 169 48.63 -27.48 -48.53
C SER A 169 49.45 -28.71 -48.16
N GLY A 170 49.71 -28.87 -46.87
CA GLY A 170 50.51 -29.96 -46.29
C GLY A 170 51.66 -29.48 -45.41
N GLY A 171 52.01 -28.19 -45.48
CA GLY A 171 53.01 -27.56 -44.62
C GLY A 171 52.45 -26.98 -43.31
N SER A 172 53.36 -26.56 -42.43
CA SER A 172 53.08 -25.88 -41.17
C SER A 172 54.23 -24.98 -40.76
N ILE A 173 53.95 -23.88 -40.06
CA ILE A 173 54.94 -22.95 -39.51
C ILE A 173 55.24 -23.29 -38.04
N ALA A 174 56.51 -23.37 -37.69
CA ALA A 174 57.01 -23.49 -36.32
C ALA A 174 58.06 -22.40 -36.02
N GLY A 175 58.01 -21.78 -34.83
CA GLY A 175 58.90 -20.67 -34.49
C GLY A 175 58.60 -19.97 -33.17
N THR A 176 59.24 -18.82 -32.94
CA THR A 176 59.04 -18.03 -31.71
C THR A 176 57.81 -17.12 -31.82
N ASN A 177 57.81 -16.21 -32.79
CA ASN A 177 56.70 -15.29 -33.06
C ASN A 177 56.21 -15.43 -34.50
N LEU A 178 54.88 -15.46 -34.69
CA LEU A 178 54.21 -15.45 -35.99
C LEU A 178 53.17 -14.33 -36.02
N LEU A 179 53.34 -13.36 -36.91
CA LEU A 179 52.39 -12.30 -37.17
C LEU A 179 51.77 -12.51 -38.56
N ILE A 180 50.44 -12.55 -38.67
CA ILE A 180 49.75 -12.73 -39.95
C ILE A 180 48.72 -11.61 -40.15
N LEU A 181 48.95 -10.78 -41.15
CA LEU A 181 47.98 -9.82 -41.68
C LEU A 181 47.43 -10.39 -42.99
N SER A 182 46.20 -10.90 -42.97
CA SER A 182 45.53 -11.55 -44.11
C SER A 182 44.26 -10.80 -44.48
N GLY A 183 43.82 -10.87 -45.74
CA GLY A 183 42.54 -10.31 -46.17
C GLY A 183 41.53 -11.32 -46.72
N ASN A 184 41.80 -12.63 -46.66
CA ASN A 184 40.85 -13.64 -47.16
C ASN A 184 40.90 -14.97 -46.37
N GLY A 185 41.30 -14.92 -45.09
CA GLY A 185 41.34 -16.08 -44.18
C GLY A 185 42.74 -16.65 -43.88
N ILE A 186 42.82 -17.49 -42.85
CA ILE A 186 44.06 -18.08 -42.32
C ILE A 186 43.87 -19.59 -42.05
N GLY A 187 44.68 -20.42 -42.70
CA GLY A 187 44.66 -21.88 -42.64
C GLY A 187 43.69 -22.54 -43.62
N SER A 188 43.81 -23.86 -43.79
CA SER A 188 42.94 -24.67 -44.67
C SER A 188 42.08 -25.69 -43.90
N VAL A 189 41.16 -26.38 -44.59
CA VAL A 189 40.34 -27.43 -43.98
C VAL A 189 41.16 -28.71 -43.86
N GLY A 190 41.51 -29.10 -42.63
CA GLY A 190 42.03 -30.44 -42.32
C GLY A 190 43.47 -30.50 -41.81
N ALA A 191 44.23 -29.39 -41.83
CA ALA A 191 45.56 -29.33 -41.23
C ALA A 191 45.88 -27.92 -40.69
N PRO A 192 46.55 -27.78 -39.54
CA PRO A 192 46.89 -26.47 -38.97
C PRO A 192 48.00 -25.74 -39.71
N LEU A 193 47.85 -24.43 -39.89
CA LEU A 193 48.87 -23.55 -40.49
C LEU A 193 50.11 -23.37 -39.61
N ALA A 194 49.94 -23.35 -38.28
CA ALA A 194 51.04 -23.23 -37.31
C ALA A 194 50.92 -24.36 -36.29
N THR A 195 52.03 -25.02 -35.97
CA THR A 195 52.09 -26.22 -35.11
C THR A 195 52.93 -26.06 -33.85
N SER A 196 53.85 -25.10 -33.79
CA SER A 196 54.70 -24.84 -32.62
C SER A 196 55.17 -23.39 -32.62
N VAL A 197 54.29 -22.47 -32.25
CA VAL A 197 54.57 -21.04 -32.15
C VAL A 197 54.22 -20.51 -30.77
N ALA A 198 55.16 -19.86 -30.09
CA ALA A 198 54.95 -19.37 -28.73
C ALA A 198 53.96 -18.18 -28.70
N ASN A 199 54.12 -17.22 -29.62
CA ASN A 199 53.27 -16.04 -29.70
C ASN A 199 52.70 -15.89 -31.11
N ILE A 200 51.38 -15.81 -31.22
CA ILE A 200 50.72 -15.59 -32.50
C ILE A 200 49.85 -14.34 -32.41
N GLU A 201 50.05 -13.44 -33.36
CA GLU A 201 49.19 -12.30 -33.60
C GLU A 201 48.64 -12.39 -35.02
N PHE A 202 47.35 -12.16 -35.21
CA PHE A 202 46.79 -12.16 -36.55
C PHE A 202 45.64 -11.18 -36.71
N ILE A 203 45.62 -10.50 -37.85
CA ILE A 203 44.59 -9.52 -38.21
C ILE A 203 44.03 -9.97 -39.56
N ASN A 204 42.73 -10.21 -39.61
CA ASN A 204 42.06 -10.65 -40.83
C ASN A 204 41.06 -9.59 -41.28
N ILE A 205 41.36 -8.90 -42.38
CA ILE A 205 40.56 -7.76 -42.86
C ILE A 205 39.31 -8.19 -43.68
N ALA A 206 39.06 -9.49 -43.90
CA ALA A 206 37.82 -9.99 -44.52
C ALA A 206 37.29 -11.34 -43.97
N SER A 207 36.16 -11.81 -44.51
CA SER A 207 35.27 -12.86 -43.96
C SER A 207 35.78 -14.32 -43.97
N GLY A 208 37.08 -14.55 -44.09
CA GLY A 208 37.67 -15.89 -44.05
C GLY A 208 37.67 -16.53 -42.66
N ASN A 209 37.71 -17.86 -42.58
CA ASN A 209 37.89 -18.62 -41.33
C ASN A 209 39.34 -18.56 -40.84
N VAL A 210 39.55 -18.74 -39.53
CA VAL A 210 40.89 -18.86 -38.92
C VAL A 210 41.04 -20.20 -38.21
N LYS A 211 42.10 -20.96 -38.52
CA LYS A 211 42.39 -22.27 -37.91
C LYS A 211 43.85 -22.44 -37.52
N ILE A 212 44.13 -22.59 -36.22
CA ILE A 212 45.50 -22.65 -35.67
C ILE A 212 45.60 -23.75 -34.60
N ASN A 213 46.64 -24.59 -34.63
CA ASN A 213 46.88 -25.62 -33.61
C ASN A 213 48.29 -25.52 -33.04
N ASN A 214 48.46 -24.98 -31.84
CA ASN A 214 49.78 -24.79 -31.25
C ASN A 214 50.24 -25.96 -30.34
N THR A 215 51.52 -26.30 -30.39
CA THR A 215 52.17 -27.12 -29.35
C THR A 215 52.88 -26.22 -28.34
N GLY A 216 52.54 -26.36 -27.05
CA GLY A 216 53.01 -25.43 -25.99
C GLY A 216 52.00 -24.33 -25.69
N ASN A 217 52.39 -23.29 -24.96
CA ASN A 217 51.47 -22.19 -24.61
C ASN A 217 51.19 -21.29 -25.81
N LEU A 218 49.95 -20.81 -25.94
CA LEU A 218 49.53 -19.88 -26.98
C LEU A 218 49.14 -18.53 -26.38
N GLU A 219 49.92 -17.49 -26.67
CA GLU A 219 49.53 -16.11 -26.39
C GLU A 219 48.91 -15.46 -27.63
N ILE A 220 47.70 -14.93 -27.47
CA ILE A 220 46.94 -14.26 -28.53
C ILE A 220 47.08 -12.74 -28.33
N GLY A 221 47.83 -12.13 -29.24
CA GLY A 221 48.10 -10.70 -29.25
C GLY A 221 46.86 -9.87 -29.60
N ASN A 222 46.24 -10.14 -30.74
CA ASN A 222 45.08 -9.42 -31.27
C ASN A 222 44.35 -10.29 -32.32
N VAL A 223 43.01 -10.27 -32.34
CA VAL A 223 42.21 -10.84 -33.45
C VAL A 223 41.14 -9.83 -33.83
N ILE A 224 41.50 -8.92 -34.73
CA ILE A 224 40.61 -7.85 -35.23
C ILE A 224 40.14 -8.22 -36.63
N GLY A 225 38.81 -8.33 -36.78
CA GLY A 225 38.17 -8.00 -38.06
C GLY A 225 38.17 -6.49 -38.19
N ASP A 226 38.64 -5.96 -39.32
CA ASP A 226 38.67 -4.53 -39.66
C ASP A 226 37.60 -3.74 -38.89
N GLY A 227 38.06 -2.86 -38.00
CA GLY A 227 37.32 -2.10 -37.00
C GLY A 227 35.88 -1.70 -37.37
N GLY A 228 34.96 -2.64 -37.23
CA GLY A 228 33.52 -2.42 -37.26
C GLY A 228 32.81 -2.53 -38.61
N LEU A 229 33.45 -2.96 -39.71
CA LEU A 229 32.78 -3.01 -41.02
C LEU A 229 32.73 -4.38 -41.72
N ASN A 230 33.64 -5.33 -41.45
CA ASN A 230 33.59 -6.66 -42.06
C ASN A 230 33.77 -7.82 -41.05
N PRO A 231 32.77 -8.68 -40.87
CA PRO A 231 32.84 -9.82 -39.95
C PRO A 231 33.81 -10.93 -40.42
N ILE A 232 34.76 -11.36 -39.58
CA ILE A 232 35.58 -12.59 -39.77
C ILE A 232 34.68 -13.84 -39.70
N GLY A 233 34.97 -14.90 -40.47
CA GLY A 233 34.30 -16.20 -40.37
C GLY A 233 34.50 -16.91 -39.01
N ALA A 234 34.29 -18.23 -38.97
CA ALA A 234 34.50 -19.02 -37.75
C ALA A 234 36.00 -19.04 -37.35
N VAL A 235 36.27 -18.94 -36.05
CA VAL A 235 37.61 -18.95 -35.47
C VAL A 235 37.78 -20.25 -34.66
N THR A 236 38.80 -21.04 -34.99
CA THR A 236 39.16 -22.26 -34.25
C THR A 236 40.62 -22.20 -33.83
N LEU A 237 40.86 -22.09 -32.53
CA LEU A 237 42.20 -22.08 -31.95
C LEU A 237 42.34 -23.28 -31.01
N SER A 238 43.39 -24.07 -31.22
CA SER A 238 43.74 -25.14 -30.31
C SER A 238 45.19 -25.03 -29.86
N THR A 239 45.46 -25.48 -28.64
CA THR A 239 46.80 -25.51 -28.08
C THR A 239 46.97 -26.69 -27.13
N THR A 240 48.14 -27.34 -27.10
CA THR A 240 48.43 -28.36 -26.09
C THR A 240 48.79 -27.77 -24.72
N GLY A 241 49.15 -26.48 -24.66
CA GLY A 241 49.46 -25.75 -23.43
C GLY A 241 48.30 -24.88 -22.94
N SER A 242 48.63 -23.79 -22.24
CA SER A 242 47.66 -22.79 -21.79
C SER A 242 47.41 -21.75 -22.89
N MET A 243 46.19 -21.20 -22.94
CA MET A 243 45.81 -20.13 -23.87
C MET A 243 45.65 -18.82 -23.11
N SER A 244 46.33 -17.76 -23.53
CA SER A 244 46.23 -16.43 -22.91
C SER A 244 45.80 -15.35 -23.90
N PHE A 245 44.84 -14.51 -23.50
CA PHE A 245 44.29 -13.42 -24.30
C PHE A 245 44.84 -12.08 -23.79
N LYS A 246 45.76 -11.47 -24.55
CA LYS A 246 46.32 -10.14 -24.22
C LYS A 246 45.39 -9.01 -24.68
N THR A 247 44.66 -9.20 -25.77
CA THR A 247 43.62 -8.26 -26.25
C THR A 247 42.39 -9.02 -26.78
N ASN A 248 41.42 -8.31 -27.38
CA ASN A 248 40.13 -8.87 -27.75
C ASN A 248 40.21 -9.85 -28.93
N VAL A 249 39.52 -10.98 -28.82
CA VAL A 249 39.22 -11.90 -29.92
C VAL A 249 37.88 -11.51 -30.53
N LEU A 250 37.84 -11.11 -31.80
CA LEU A 250 36.59 -10.76 -32.50
C LEU A 250 36.27 -11.80 -33.59
N GLY A 251 35.27 -12.65 -33.34
CA GLY A 251 34.70 -13.56 -34.34
C GLY A 251 33.26 -13.19 -34.68
N ALA A 252 32.88 -13.25 -35.95
CA ALA A 252 31.50 -13.00 -36.36
C ALA A 252 30.72 -14.27 -36.76
N GLY A 253 31.35 -15.44 -36.58
CA GLY A 253 30.69 -16.75 -36.56
C GLY A 253 30.89 -17.43 -35.21
N ASP A 254 31.13 -18.74 -35.26
CA ASP A 254 31.47 -19.53 -34.07
C ASP A 254 32.94 -19.33 -33.68
N VAL A 255 33.20 -19.20 -32.38
CA VAL A 255 34.54 -19.17 -31.80
C VAL A 255 34.73 -20.42 -30.96
N THR A 256 35.68 -21.28 -31.36
CA THR A 256 36.04 -22.51 -30.63
C THR A 256 37.47 -22.43 -30.13
N LEU A 257 37.64 -22.62 -28.82
CA LEU A 257 38.91 -22.50 -28.12
C LEU A 257 39.20 -23.80 -27.37
N THR A 258 40.30 -24.46 -27.69
CA THR A 258 40.68 -25.75 -27.10
C THR A 258 42.04 -25.65 -26.41
N SER A 259 42.10 -25.97 -25.12
CA SER A 259 43.34 -26.02 -24.33
C SER A 259 43.63 -27.44 -23.83
N GLY A 260 44.86 -27.90 -24.03
CA GLY A 260 45.35 -29.19 -23.51
C GLY A 260 45.63 -29.17 -22.00
N THR A 261 45.81 -27.99 -21.41
CA THR A 261 46.04 -27.81 -19.96
C THR A 261 44.81 -27.31 -19.20
N GLY A 262 43.69 -27.08 -19.88
CA GLY A 262 42.48 -26.52 -19.28
C GLY A 262 42.57 -25.06 -18.85
N ASN A 263 43.71 -24.40 -19.08
CA ASN A 263 43.94 -23.02 -18.68
C ASN A 263 43.62 -22.04 -19.81
N PHE A 264 42.60 -21.21 -19.58
CA PHE A 264 42.26 -20.03 -20.37
C PHE A 264 42.46 -18.79 -19.51
N LEU A 265 43.39 -17.90 -19.90
CA LEU A 265 43.84 -16.77 -19.08
C LEU A 265 43.50 -15.43 -19.74
N GLY A 266 42.58 -14.65 -19.15
CA GLY A 266 42.27 -13.29 -19.57
C GLY A 266 43.32 -12.30 -19.04
N ALA A 267 44.31 -11.94 -19.86
CA ALA A 267 45.38 -11.00 -19.52
C ALA A 267 45.08 -9.58 -20.08
N GLY A 268 43.82 -9.12 -19.94
CA GLY A 268 43.36 -7.80 -20.40
C GLY A 268 42.49 -7.78 -21.65
N GLY A 269 42.26 -8.93 -22.30
CA GLY A 269 41.41 -9.08 -23.50
C GLY A 269 40.16 -9.95 -23.32
N GLY A 270 39.10 -9.68 -24.08
CA GLY A 270 37.84 -10.43 -24.10
C GLY A 270 37.59 -11.22 -25.40
N VAL A 271 36.52 -12.03 -25.43
CA VAL A 271 36.12 -12.85 -26.59
C VAL A 271 34.73 -12.44 -27.08
N THR A 272 34.65 -11.97 -28.31
CA THR A 272 33.39 -11.68 -29.02
C THR A 272 33.13 -12.78 -30.03
N ALA A 273 31.94 -13.38 -30.00
CA ALA A 273 31.45 -14.30 -31.02
C ALA A 273 30.03 -13.86 -31.39
N ALA A 274 29.59 -14.01 -32.64
CA ALA A 274 28.20 -13.66 -33.01
C ALA A 274 27.21 -14.80 -32.77
N ASN A 275 27.68 -16.05 -32.86
CA ASN A 275 26.86 -17.26 -32.75
C ASN A 275 27.26 -18.05 -31.50
N ASN A 276 28.12 -19.07 -31.63
CA ASN A 276 28.50 -19.93 -30.52
C ASN A 276 29.91 -19.59 -30.02
N LEU A 277 30.07 -19.42 -28.70
CA LEU A 277 31.37 -19.38 -28.03
C LEU A 277 31.60 -20.69 -27.30
N ILE A 278 32.64 -21.44 -27.67
CA ILE A 278 32.90 -22.80 -27.19
C ILE A 278 34.28 -22.88 -26.55
N PHE A 279 34.33 -23.26 -25.28
CA PHE A 279 35.57 -23.61 -24.56
C PHE A 279 35.68 -25.12 -24.38
N ASN A 280 36.83 -25.70 -24.74
CA ASN A 280 37.12 -27.12 -24.57
C ASN A 280 38.37 -27.32 -23.72
N ASP A 281 38.20 -27.94 -22.55
CA ASP A 281 39.31 -28.50 -21.80
C ASP A 281 39.54 -29.97 -22.20
N GLN A 282 40.81 -30.32 -22.41
CA GLN A 282 41.27 -31.68 -22.71
C GLN A 282 42.16 -32.25 -21.60
N SER A 283 42.29 -31.54 -20.48
CA SER A 283 43.09 -31.90 -19.33
C SER A 283 42.39 -32.94 -18.45
N SER A 284 43.17 -33.57 -17.59
CA SER A 284 42.68 -34.40 -16.49
C SER A 284 42.66 -33.67 -15.14
N ALA A 285 43.03 -32.39 -15.11
CA ALA A 285 43.03 -31.57 -13.91
C ALA A 285 41.69 -30.85 -13.77
N GLY A 286 41.32 -30.50 -12.53
CA GLY A 286 40.15 -29.66 -12.28
C GLY A 286 40.54 -28.19 -12.35
N HIS A 287 39.75 -27.39 -13.04
CA HIS A 287 39.99 -25.96 -13.24
C HIS A 287 38.83 -25.11 -12.74
N THR A 288 39.12 -23.88 -12.36
CA THR A 288 38.10 -22.87 -12.06
C THR A 288 38.15 -21.78 -13.11
N TRP A 289 37.07 -21.60 -13.87
CA TRP A 289 36.95 -20.55 -14.87
C TRP A 289 35.94 -19.50 -14.43
N THR A 290 36.25 -18.23 -14.65
CA THR A 290 35.31 -17.12 -14.45
C THR A 290 35.01 -16.48 -15.79
N ILE A 291 33.76 -16.51 -16.23
CA ILE A 291 33.33 -16.08 -17.58
C ILE A 291 32.18 -15.09 -17.41
N GLY A 292 32.29 -13.86 -17.95
CA GLY A 292 31.28 -12.82 -17.72
C GLY A 292 31.28 -11.71 -18.78
N PRO A 293 30.22 -10.87 -18.87
CA PRO A 293 30.18 -9.74 -19.78
C PRO A 293 31.17 -8.64 -19.37
N THR A 294 31.55 -7.81 -20.34
CA THR A 294 32.59 -6.77 -20.23
C THR A 294 32.31 -5.66 -19.20
N SER A 295 31.08 -5.53 -18.68
CA SER A 295 30.68 -4.42 -17.81
C SER A 295 30.84 -4.66 -16.29
N LEU A 296 31.39 -5.81 -15.86
CA LEU A 296 31.48 -6.18 -14.43
C LEU A 296 32.92 -6.40 -13.93
N ALA A 297 33.92 -5.87 -14.63
CA ALA A 297 35.33 -6.09 -14.32
C ALA A 297 35.81 -5.24 -13.12
N GLU A 298 35.50 -5.67 -11.89
CA GLU A 298 36.09 -5.11 -10.66
C GLU A 298 37.00 -6.11 -9.92
N SER A 299 37.34 -7.27 -10.50
CA SER A 299 38.32 -8.19 -9.92
C SER A 299 39.51 -8.46 -10.85
N PRO A 300 40.77 -8.27 -10.39
CA PRO A 300 41.98 -8.45 -11.20
C PRO A 300 42.35 -9.92 -11.47
N ASN A 301 41.52 -10.89 -11.07
CA ASN A 301 41.78 -12.31 -11.31
C ASN A 301 40.94 -12.84 -12.49
N ALA A 302 41.52 -12.80 -13.69
CA ALA A 302 41.28 -13.75 -14.79
C ALA A 302 39.83 -14.05 -15.19
N ALA A 303 38.91 -13.08 -15.13
CA ALA A 303 37.63 -13.23 -15.82
C ALA A 303 37.87 -13.20 -17.33
N ILE A 304 37.20 -14.06 -18.10
CA ILE A 304 37.18 -14.02 -19.57
C ILE A 304 35.97 -13.18 -19.98
N PRO A 305 36.15 -11.91 -20.41
CA PRO A 305 35.06 -11.08 -20.88
C PRO A 305 34.47 -11.67 -22.16
N TYR A 306 33.15 -11.61 -22.34
CA TYR A 306 32.54 -11.90 -23.64
C TYR A 306 31.43 -10.92 -24.05
N SER A 307 31.16 -10.83 -25.35
CA SER A 307 30.09 -9.97 -25.90
C SER A 307 29.49 -10.55 -27.19
N ASN A 308 28.23 -10.19 -27.49
CA ASN A 308 27.48 -10.54 -28.70
C ASN A 308 27.24 -12.05 -28.95
N VAL A 309 27.46 -12.89 -27.94
CA VAL A 309 27.34 -14.36 -28.04
C VAL A 309 25.87 -14.78 -28.07
N SER A 310 25.48 -15.70 -28.96
CA SER A 310 24.14 -16.30 -29.00
C SER A 310 24.04 -17.57 -28.16
N THR A 311 25.10 -18.38 -28.07
CA THR A 311 25.20 -19.48 -27.09
C THR A 311 26.61 -19.60 -26.52
N LEU A 312 26.71 -19.84 -25.21
CA LEU A 312 27.98 -20.14 -24.53
C LEU A 312 28.04 -21.64 -24.23
N THR A 313 29.05 -22.34 -24.73
CA THR A 313 29.31 -23.75 -24.42
C THR A 313 30.63 -23.92 -23.68
N VAL A 314 30.60 -24.61 -22.54
CA VAL A 314 31.77 -24.88 -21.73
C VAL A 314 31.89 -26.39 -21.53
N ASN A 315 32.93 -26.99 -22.12
CA ASN A 315 33.20 -28.42 -22.06
C ASN A 315 34.36 -28.70 -21.09
N GLY A 316 34.06 -29.29 -19.93
CA GLY A 316 35.02 -29.64 -18.89
C GLY A 316 35.91 -30.84 -19.25
N GLY A 317 37.09 -30.87 -18.63
CA GLY A 317 38.07 -31.95 -18.70
C GLY A 317 37.64 -33.16 -17.84
N ALA A 318 38.54 -34.12 -17.63
CA ALA A 318 38.26 -35.29 -16.78
C ALA A 318 38.41 -35.02 -15.26
N GLY A 319 38.96 -33.85 -14.90
CA GLY A 319 39.00 -33.38 -13.52
C GLY A 319 37.67 -32.75 -13.11
N ASN A 320 37.56 -32.40 -11.82
CA ASN A 320 36.37 -31.71 -11.32
C ASN A 320 36.51 -30.21 -11.58
N ASP A 321 35.74 -29.70 -12.54
CA ASP A 321 35.80 -28.32 -12.97
C ASP A 321 34.77 -27.44 -12.23
N THR A 322 35.09 -26.16 -12.09
CA THR A 322 34.20 -25.13 -11.53
C THR A 322 34.03 -24.00 -12.54
N PHE A 323 32.81 -23.77 -12.98
CA PHE A 323 32.46 -22.72 -13.92
C PHE A 323 31.72 -21.61 -13.18
N ASN A 324 32.36 -20.47 -12.98
CA ASN A 324 31.73 -19.25 -12.48
C ASN A 324 31.26 -18.43 -13.68
N VAL A 325 29.97 -18.47 -14.00
CA VAL A 325 29.42 -17.81 -15.18
C VAL A 325 28.52 -16.65 -14.76
N THR A 326 28.76 -15.47 -15.31
CA THR A 326 27.84 -14.33 -15.27
C THR A 326 27.15 -14.21 -16.63
N PRO A 327 25.85 -14.54 -16.74
CA PRO A 327 25.10 -14.41 -17.99
C PRO A 327 24.82 -12.94 -18.34
N SER A 328 24.84 -12.59 -19.63
CA SER A 328 24.08 -11.43 -20.11
C SER A 328 22.62 -11.81 -20.30
N SER A 329 21.71 -10.82 -20.32
CA SER A 329 20.28 -10.99 -20.04
C SER A 329 19.47 -11.90 -20.98
N THR A 330 20.05 -12.54 -22.00
CA THR A 330 19.31 -13.35 -22.99
C THR A 330 20.06 -14.54 -23.61
N ILE A 331 21.21 -14.99 -23.07
CA ILE A 331 22.04 -16.02 -23.74
C ILE A 331 21.86 -17.42 -23.12
N PRO A 332 21.48 -18.45 -23.91
CA PRO A 332 21.59 -19.85 -23.53
C PRO A 332 23.05 -20.26 -23.22
N ILE A 333 23.30 -20.81 -22.03
CA ILE A 333 24.59 -21.37 -21.63
C ILE A 333 24.48 -22.88 -21.50
N THR A 334 25.22 -23.63 -22.30
CA THR A 334 25.40 -25.08 -22.18
C THR A 334 26.70 -25.37 -21.43
N VAL A 335 26.62 -26.16 -20.36
CA VAL A 335 27.81 -26.70 -19.69
C VAL A 335 27.79 -28.22 -19.88
N ALA A 336 28.89 -28.79 -20.36
CA ALA A 336 29.02 -30.23 -20.48
C ALA A 336 30.28 -30.71 -19.75
N GLY A 337 30.07 -31.40 -18.64
CA GLY A 337 31.13 -32.14 -17.99
C GLY A 337 31.47 -33.43 -18.72
N ASN A 338 32.72 -33.87 -18.62
CA ASN A 338 33.05 -35.28 -18.82
C ASN A 338 32.62 -36.10 -17.59
N VAL A 339 32.66 -37.43 -17.69
CA VAL A 339 32.30 -38.30 -16.57
C VAL A 339 33.30 -38.07 -15.42
N PRO A 340 32.87 -37.59 -14.23
CA PRO A 340 33.79 -37.22 -13.17
C PRO A 340 34.53 -38.47 -12.64
N THR A 341 35.81 -38.30 -12.33
CA THR A 341 36.65 -39.40 -11.81
C THR A 341 36.38 -39.69 -10.32
N THR A 342 35.83 -38.72 -9.56
CA THR A 342 35.35 -38.88 -8.17
C THR A 342 34.21 -37.90 -7.85
N ALA A 343 33.25 -38.27 -7.00
CA ALA A 343 32.18 -37.37 -6.55
C ALA A 343 32.64 -36.46 -5.39
N PRO A 344 32.21 -35.18 -5.32
CA PRO A 344 31.31 -34.47 -6.23
C PRO A 344 32.02 -34.03 -7.53
N GLY A 345 31.35 -34.16 -8.68
CA GLY A 345 31.90 -33.85 -10.02
C GLY A 345 31.97 -32.35 -10.32
N ASP A 346 31.67 -31.96 -11.56
CA ASP A 346 31.72 -30.57 -12.01
C ASP A 346 30.68 -29.66 -11.32
N THR A 347 31.07 -28.41 -11.12
CA THR A 347 30.29 -27.37 -10.43
C THR A 347 30.04 -26.18 -11.35
N LEU A 348 28.79 -25.71 -11.42
CA LEU A 348 28.41 -24.47 -12.08
C LEU A 348 27.92 -23.47 -11.02
N ASN A 349 28.63 -22.35 -10.89
CA ASN A 349 28.24 -21.22 -10.09
C ASN A 349 27.75 -20.11 -11.03
N VAL A 350 26.46 -19.80 -10.97
CA VAL A 350 25.90 -18.67 -11.73
C VAL A 350 26.00 -17.43 -10.85
N ASN A 351 26.85 -16.48 -11.25
CA ASN A 351 27.05 -15.24 -10.52
C ASN A 351 26.12 -14.15 -11.09
N THR A 352 25.22 -13.63 -10.26
CA THR A 352 24.23 -12.61 -10.60
C THR A 352 24.64 -11.20 -10.19
N PHE A 353 25.88 -10.98 -9.72
CA PHE A 353 26.37 -9.67 -9.30
C PHE A 353 26.12 -8.60 -10.39
N GLY A 354 25.48 -7.50 -9.99
CA GLY A 354 25.11 -6.40 -10.90
C GLY A 354 23.79 -6.60 -11.66
N THR A 355 23.13 -7.75 -11.52
CA THR A 355 21.76 -7.98 -12.02
C THR A 355 20.79 -8.04 -10.85
N THR A 356 19.75 -7.22 -10.88
CA THR A 356 18.80 -7.10 -9.78
C THR A 356 17.84 -8.28 -9.79
N ASN A 357 18.13 -9.26 -8.93
CA ASN A 357 17.29 -10.38 -8.51
C ASN A 357 16.73 -11.27 -9.66
N PRO A 358 17.57 -12.08 -10.34
CA PRO A 358 17.09 -12.95 -11.38
C PRO A 358 16.29 -14.13 -10.80
N THR A 359 15.11 -14.39 -11.36
CA THR A 359 14.48 -15.70 -11.29
C THR A 359 15.15 -16.62 -12.31
N LEU A 360 15.86 -17.63 -11.81
CA LEU A 360 16.59 -18.58 -12.63
C LEU A 360 15.67 -19.77 -12.99
N ASN A 361 15.04 -19.74 -14.16
CA ASN A 361 14.32 -20.91 -14.68
C ASN A 361 15.32 -21.92 -15.24
N VAL A 362 15.83 -22.80 -14.38
CA VAL A 362 16.64 -23.95 -14.80
C VAL A 362 15.73 -25.14 -15.08
N THR A 363 15.53 -25.43 -16.36
CA THR A 363 15.06 -26.76 -16.78
C THR A 363 16.25 -27.70 -16.85
N SER A 364 16.55 -28.36 -15.73
CA SER A 364 17.28 -29.63 -15.80
C SER A 364 16.37 -30.69 -16.43
N SER A 365 16.93 -31.74 -17.03
CA SER A 365 16.17 -32.94 -17.42
C SER A 365 15.45 -33.64 -16.25
N SER A 366 15.62 -33.14 -15.01
CA SER A 366 14.95 -33.60 -13.78
C SER A 366 13.89 -32.64 -13.20
N GLY A 367 13.64 -31.48 -13.81
CA GLY A 367 12.45 -30.65 -13.52
C GLY A 367 12.43 -29.84 -12.21
N ALA A 368 13.55 -29.61 -11.52
CA ALA A 368 13.60 -28.77 -10.32
C ALA A 368 14.20 -27.38 -10.59
N SER A 369 13.48 -26.32 -10.17
CA SER A 369 13.94 -24.92 -10.16
C SER A 369 14.51 -24.56 -8.78
N LYS A 370 15.74 -24.02 -8.71
CA LYS A 370 16.37 -23.51 -7.47
C LYS A 370 17.25 -22.29 -7.77
N ASN A 371 17.36 -21.37 -6.81
CA ASN A 371 18.34 -20.29 -6.86
C ASN A 371 19.62 -20.75 -6.12
N GLY A 372 20.82 -20.68 -6.73
CA GLY A 372 22.10 -21.06 -6.09
C GLY A 372 23.05 -21.98 -6.89
N ASN A 373 24.11 -22.49 -6.23
CA ASN A 373 25.15 -23.35 -6.83
C ASN A 373 24.59 -24.69 -7.33
N TYR A 374 25.03 -25.11 -8.53
CA TYR A 374 24.65 -26.38 -9.14
C TYR A 374 25.82 -27.36 -9.15
N THR A 375 25.62 -28.57 -8.62
CA THR A 375 26.59 -29.68 -8.71
C THR A 375 26.01 -30.78 -9.58
N PHE A 376 26.75 -31.22 -10.60
CA PHE A 376 26.29 -32.26 -11.53
C PHE A 376 27.17 -33.51 -11.45
N GLY A 377 26.55 -34.69 -11.54
CA GLY A 377 27.26 -35.97 -11.50
C GLY A 377 27.59 -36.59 -12.87
N ASN A 378 26.96 -36.12 -13.96
CA ASN A 378 27.10 -36.61 -15.34
C ASN A 378 26.83 -35.46 -16.34
N ARG A 379 27.19 -35.63 -17.62
CA ARG A 379 26.91 -34.68 -18.72
C ARG A 379 25.43 -34.26 -18.73
N GLN A 380 25.14 -33.05 -18.26
CA GLN A 380 23.79 -32.49 -18.23
C GLN A 380 23.78 -31.13 -18.93
N THR A 381 22.99 -31.01 -19.98
CA THR A 381 22.70 -29.72 -20.60
C THR A 381 21.85 -28.90 -19.65
N VAL A 382 22.40 -27.81 -19.14
CA VAL A 382 21.64 -26.74 -18.48
C VAL A 382 21.16 -25.80 -19.58
N THR A 383 19.88 -25.44 -19.63
CA THR A 383 19.36 -24.42 -20.56
C THR A 383 18.71 -23.30 -19.77
N PHE A 384 19.14 -22.07 -20.03
CA PHE A 384 18.53 -20.86 -19.47
C PHE A 384 17.58 -20.28 -20.52
N THR A 385 16.28 -20.22 -20.23
CA THR A 385 15.25 -19.81 -21.20
C THR A 385 14.81 -18.34 -21.07
N SER A 386 14.99 -17.71 -19.90
CA SER A 386 14.82 -16.26 -19.73
C SER A 386 15.44 -15.79 -18.41
N ILE A 387 16.06 -14.59 -18.42
CA ILE A 387 16.25 -13.76 -17.23
C ILE A 387 15.22 -12.65 -17.36
N GLU A 388 14.13 -12.74 -16.60
CA GLU A 388 13.11 -11.69 -16.61
C GLU A 388 13.65 -10.47 -15.85
N THR A 389 13.63 -9.29 -16.49
CA THR A 389 14.02 -8.03 -15.85
C THR A 389 12.88 -7.59 -14.94
N ILE A 390 12.98 -7.85 -13.63
CA ILE A 390 12.09 -7.21 -12.66
C ILE A 390 12.56 -5.77 -12.52
N ALA A 391 11.67 -4.81 -12.79
CA ALA A 391 11.94 -3.38 -12.62
C ALA A 391 12.45 -3.08 -11.20
N THR A 392 13.54 -2.31 -11.07
CA THR A 392 14.07 -1.81 -9.79
C THR A 392 13.24 -0.68 -9.17
N THR A 393 12.07 -0.42 -9.75
CA THR A 393 10.99 0.39 -9.17
C THR A 393 9.77 -0.51 -9.06
N GLY A 394 9.47 -0.99 -7.86
CA GLY A 394 8.20 -1.63 -7.55
C GLY A 394 7.29 -0.61 -6.85
N PRO A 395 5.98 -0.60 -7.12
CA PRO A 395 5.08 0.35 -6.48
C PRO A 395 5.09 0.12 -4.97
N LEU A 396 5.32 1.19 -4.20
CA LEU A 396 4.82 1.25 -2.81
C LEU A 396 3.35 0.84 -2.87
N THR A 397 3.00 -0.29 -2.25
CA THR A 397 1.61 -0.72 -2.19
C THR A 397 1.04 -0.21 -0.90
N ALA A 398 0.19 0.80 -0.98
CA ALA A 398 -0.46 1.41 0.18
C ALA A 398 -1.94 1.03 0.20
N GLN A 399 -2.42 0.63 1.37
CA GLN A 399 -3.81 0.32 1.63
C GLN A 399 -4.32 1.27 2.71
N GLY A 400 -5.42 1.96 2.40
CA GLY A 400 -6.07 2.86 3.34
C GLY A 400 -6.87 2.10 4.39
N THR A 401 -6.97 2.64 5.59
CA THR A 401 -7.79 2.11 6.69
C THR A 401 -8.97 3.06 6.90
N THR A 402 -10.20 2.54 6.92
CA THR A 402 -11.38 3.37 7.19
C THR A 402 -11.38 3.83 8.63
N LEU A 403 -11.80 5.06 8.86
CA LEU A 403 -11.83 5.67 10.19
C LEU A 403 -13.27 5.94 10.61
N ALA A 404 -13.60 5.66 11.87
CA ALA A 404 -14.77 6.22 12.52
C ALA A 404 -14.31 7.39 13.42
N ALA A 405 -14.99 8.52 13.32
CA ALA A 405 -14.75 9.68 14.18
C ALA A 405 -16.08 10.30 14.60
N THR A 406 -16.02 11.25 15.53
CA THR A 406 -17.16 12.05 15.95
C THR A 406 -16.83 13.52 15.69
N GLU A 407 -17.79 14.25 15.17
CA GLU A 407 -17.72 15.69 14.94
C GLU A 407 -17.26 16.43 16.21
N GLY A 408 -16.38 17.42 16.05
CA GLY A 408 -15.84 18.24 17.13
C GLY A 408 -14.91 17.49 18.11
N VAL A 409 -14.83 16.16 18.05
CA VAL A 409 -14.04 15.34 18.98
C VAL A 409 -12.66 15.02 18.40
N PRO A 410 -11.56 15.47 19.04
CA PRO A 410 -10.21 15.17 18.57
C PRO A 410 -9.86 13.70 18.79
N PHE A 411 -9.23 13.08 17.80
CA PHE A 411 -8.59 11.77 17.94
C PHE A 411 -7.08 11.86 17.67
N THR A 412 -6.32 10.99 18.33
CA THR A 412 -4.85 10.99 18.27
C THR A 412 -4.31 9.59 17.93
N GLY A 413 -3.32 9.52 17.06
CA GLY A 413 -2.59 8.31 16.71
C GLY A 413 -3.42 7.32 15.90
N ALA A 414 -4.45 7.77 15.18
CA ALA A 414 -5.31 6.89 14.42
C ALA A 414 -4.60 6.34 13.18
N THR A 415 -4.73 5.04 12.92
CA THR A 415 -4.17 4.39 11.73
C THR A 415 -4.98 4.78 10.50
N VAL A 416 -4.33 5.41 9.52
CA VAL A 416 -4.97 5.88 8.28
C VAL A 416 -4.55 5.08 7.04
N ALA A 417 -3.37 4.46 7.07
CA ALA A 417 -2.91 3.60 6.01
C ALA A 417 -1.86 2.60 6.51
N THR A 418 -1.71 1.50 5.78
CA THR A 418 -0.54 0.61 5.87
C THR A 418 0.11 0.53 4.49
N PHE A 419 1.42 0.31 4.45
CA PHE A 419 2.10 0.06 3.19
C PHE A 419 3.23 -0.95 3.36
N THR A 420 3.57 -1.61 2.26
CA THR A 420 4.74 -2.48 2.19
C THR A 420 5.80 -1.89 1.28
N SER A 421 7.05 -1.93 1.75
CA SER A 421 8.21 -1.71 0.90
C SER A 421 8.64 -3.04 0.29
N PHE A 422 9.06 -2.98 -0.97
CA PHE A 422 9.63 -4.12 -1.67
C PHE A 422 10.98 -4.56 -1.08
N ASP A 423 11.67 -3.67 -0.34
CA ASP A 423 12.88 -4.00 0.42
C ASP A 423 12.54 -4.14 1.93
N PRO A 424 12.53 -5.37 2.46
CA PRO A 424 12.14 -5.63 3.84
C PRO A 424 13.17 -5.17 4.88
N SER A 425 14.33 -4.65 4.46
CA SER A 425 15.41 -4.19 5.33
C SER A 425 15.42 -2.68 5.57
N ARG A 426 14.55 -1.90 4.90
CA ARG A 426 14.57 -0.43 5.01
C ARG A 426 14.01 0.08 6.34
N PRO A 427 14.62 1.13 6.93
CA PRO A 427 14.08 1.76 8.12
C PRO A 427 12.89 2.69 7.78
N ALA A 428 12.00 2.92 8.75
CA ALA A 428 10.86 3.82 8.59
C ALA A 428 11.28 5.28 8.26
N SER A 429 12.50 5.68 8.61
CA SER A 429 13.06 7.01 8.31
C SER A 429 13.26 7.30 6.83
N ASP A 430 13.22 6.28 5.96
CA ASP A 430 13.36 6.46 4.51
C ASP A 430 12.06 6.97 3.85
N PHE A 431 10.95 6.96 4.60
CA PHE A 431 9.63 7.33 4.11
C PHE A 431 9.09 8.57 4.82
N THR A 432 8.29 9.36 4.11
CA THR A 432 7.48 10.44 4.70
C THR A 432 6.01 10.24 4.30
N ALA A 433 5.08 10.72 5.12
CA ALA A 433 3.65 10.64 4.82
C ALA A 433 2.97 12.00 5.02
N THR A 434 2.10 12.36 4.08
CA THR A 434 1.20 13.50 4.20
C THR A 434 -0.24 13.02 4.11
N ILE A 435 -1.10 13.50 5.01
CA ILE A 435 -2.49 13.09 5.13
C ILE A 435 -3.37 14.29 4.75
N ASN A 436 -4.19 14.10 3.72
CA ASN A 436 -5.32 14.96 3.41
C ASN A 436 -6.57 14.33 4.00
N TRP A 437 -7.21 15.00 4.97
CA TRP A 437 -8.37 14.48 5.69
C TRP A 437 -9.69 14.63 4.92
N GLY A 438 -9.70 15.32 3.77
CA GLY A 438 -10.86 15.40 2.89
C GLY A 438 -11.91 16.43 3.28
N ASP A 439 -11.73 17.15 4.39
CA ASP A 439 -12.63 18.17 4.94
C ASP A 439 -12.17 19.62 4.64
N SER A 440 -11.26 19.78 3.66
CA SER A 440 -10.64 21.05 3.26
C SER A 440 -9.72 21.71 4.29
N THR A 441 -9.44 21.05 5.41
CA THR A 441 -8.39 21.49 6.35
C THR A 441 -6.99 21.32 5.75
N ALA A 442 -6.00 21.96 6.35
CA ALA A 442 -4.61 21.84 5.91
C ALA A 442 -4.09 20.40 6.09
N PHE A 443 -3.26 19.94 5.16
CA PHE A 443 -2.69 18.60 5.22
C PHE A 443 -1.83 18.44 6.48
N SER A 444 -1.96 17.28 7.14
CA SER A 444 -1.16 16.93 8.31
C SER A 444 0.01 16.02 7.92
N THR A 445 1.00 15.94 8.80
CA THR A 445 2.15 15.02 8.62
C THR A 445 1.82 13.71 9.30
N GLY A 446 1.92 12.59 8.58
CA GLY A 446 1.70 11.25 9.13
C GLY A 446 2.94 10.71 9.84
N THR A 447 2.74 9.97 10.93
CA THR A 447 3.81 9.27 11.64
C THR A 447 3.93 7.84 11.11
N ILE A 448 5.14 7.42 10.74
CA ILE A 448 5.40 6.09 10.17
C ILE A 448 6.10 5.19 11.19
N ALA A 449 5.55 3.99 11.41
CA ALA A 449 6.14 2.95 12.26
C ALA A 449 6.37 1.65 11.49
N SER A 450 7.49 0.96 11.73
CA SER A 450 7.81 -0.35 11.13
C SER A 450 7.12 -1.49 11.87
N ASN A 451 6.43 -2.35 11.14
CA ASN A 451 5.80 -3.58 11.64
C ASN A 451 6.70 -4.82 11.46
N GLY A 452 7.87 -4.67 10.82
CA GLY A 452 8.78 -5.76 10.48
C GLY A 452 8.52 -6.35 9.08
N SER A 453 9.50 -7.09 8.54
CA SER A 453 9.42 -7.74 7.22
C SER A 453 9.02 -6.80 6.05
N GLY A 454 9.40 -5.52 6.13
CA GLY A 454 9.07 -4.50 5.11
C GLY A 454 7.68 -3.90 5.18
N SER A 455 6.90 -4.17 6.23
CA SER A 455 5.57 -3.57 6.45
C SER A 455 5.65 -2.34 7.38
N PHE A 456 4.83 -1.33 7.09
CA PHE A 456 4.77 -0.06 7.81
C PHE A 456 3.33 0.42 8.03
N THR A 457 3.11 1.14 9.12
CA THR A 457 1.82 1.77 9.49
C THR A 457 1.98 3.28 9.49
N VAL A 458 1.00 4.00 8.95
CA VAL A 458 0.89 5.46 8.99
C VAL A 458 -0.22 5.84 9.96
N THR A 459 0.10 6.66 10.97
CA THR A 459 -0.86 7.22 11.93
C THR A 459 -0.93 8.74 11.87
N GLY A 460 -2.07 9.32 12.27
CA GLY A 460 -2.28 10.77 12.31
C GLY A 460 -3.30 11.21 13.35
N ASP A 461 -3.34 12.52 13.60
CA ASP A 461 -4.26 13.19 14.52
C ASP A 461 -5.15 14.14 13.72
N HIS A 462 -6.44 14.22 14.07
CA HIS A 462 -7.37 15.16 13.42
C HIS A 462 -8.59 15.47 14.28
N THR A 463 -9.36 16.46 13.86
CA THR A 463 -10.70 16.77 14.37
C THR A 463 -11.54 17.21 13.19
N TYR A 464 -12.62 16.49 12.92
CA TYR A 464 -13.59 16.89 11.89
C TYR A 464 -14.54 17.92 12.49
N ALA A 465 -14.75 19.01 11.76
CA ALA A 465 -15.62 20.09 12.21
C ALA A 465 -17.11 19.81 11.99
N GLU A 466 -17.44 18.90 11.08
CA GLU A 466 -18.82 18.57 10.70
C GLU A 466 -18.93 17.05 10.49
N GLU A 467 -20.13 16.49 10.62
CA GLU A 467 -20.45 15.09 10.37
C GLU A 467 -20.39 14.72 8.86
N GLY A 468 -20.41 13.42 8.56
CA GLY A 468 -20.51 12.91 7.19
C GLY A 468 -19.34 12.04 6.75
N SER A 469 -19.23 11.83 5.43
CA SER A 469 -18.21 10.97 4.84
C SER A 469 -17.14 11.79 4.14
N TYR A 470 -15.89 11.63 4.59
CA TYR A 470 -14.74 12.38 4.09
C TYR A 470 -13.74 11.44 3.44
N ASN A 471 -13.32 11.77 2.22
CA ASN A 471 -12.30 11.00 1.52
C ASN A 471 -10.91 11.38 2.03
N ILE A 472 -10.29 10.48 2.78
CA ILE A 472 -8.91 10.63 3.22
C ILE A 472 -7.98 10.17 2.10
N ALA A 473 -6.99 10.98 1.75
CA ALA A 473 -5.89 10.62 0.88
C ALA A 473 -4.57 10.70 1.64
N VAL A 474 -3.88 9.57 1.77
CA VAL A 474 -2.56 9.47 2.39
C VAL A 474 -1.53 9.29 1.28
N THR A 475 -0.61 10.24 1.14
CA THR A 475 0.53 10.12 0.21
C THR A 475 1.77 9.74 0.99
N ILE A 476 2.37 8.60 0.64
CA ILE A 476 3.62 8.09 1.18
C ILE A 476 4.71 8.32 0.14
N HIS A 477 5.78 9.01 0.53
CA HIS A 477 6.93 9.31 -0.32
C HIS A 477 8.16 8.53 0.15
N ASP A 478 8.71 7.68 -0.73
CA ASP A 478 10.04 7.09 -0.58
C ASP A 478 11.09 8.14 -0.97
N SER A 479 11.77 8.69 0.03
CA SER A 479 12.71 9.80 -0.14
C SER A 479 14.01 9.38 -0.84
N ALA A 480 14.35 8.08 -0.80
CA ALA A 480 15.57 7.56 -1.41
C ALA A 480 15.38 7.27 -2.91
N ASN A 481 14.18 6.87 -3.29
CA ASN A 481 13.85 6.48 -4.66
C ASN A 481 12.96 7.49 -5.40
N ASN A 482 12.53 8.56 -4.72
CA ASN A 482 11.63 9.59 -5.24
C ASN A 482 10.36 8.98 -5.85
N PHE A 483 9.70 8.12 -5.08
CA PHE A 483 8.50 7.40 -5.48
C PHE A 483 7.35 7.67 -4.51
N ASP A 484 6.16 7.95 -5.04
CA ASP A 484 4.95 8.18 -4.23
C ASP A 484 3.97 7.01 -4.36
N ALA A 485 3.35 6.64 -3.25
CA ALA A 485 2.09 5.89 -3.27
C ALA A 485 1.00 6.67 -2.56
N THR A 486 -0.21 6.56 -3.09
CA THR A 486 -1.39 7.14 -2.45
C THR A 486 -2.32 6.02 -2.02
N ALA A 487 -2.69 6.02 -0.74
CA ALA A 487 -3.81 5.25 -0.23
C ALA A 487 -5.01 6.18 -0.09
N ASN A 488 -6.13 5.80 -0.70
CA ASN A 488 -7.41 6.46 -0.49
C ASN A 488 -8.26 5.63 0.46
N THR A 489 -8.92 6.28 1.41
CA THR A 489 -9.85 5.69 2.35
C THR A 489 -10.93 6.71 2.70
N ALA A 490 -11.85 6.36 3.59
CA ALA A 490 -12.86 7.26 4.09
C ALA A 490 -12.81 7.35 5.61
N ALA A 491 -13.11 8.54 6.13
CA ALA A 491 -13.65 8.69 7.47
C ALA A 491 -15.17 8.77 7.40
N THR A 492 -15.83 8.00 8.26
CA THR A 492 -17.23 8.20 8.62
C THR A 492 -17.25 8.96 9.92
N VAL A 493 -17.70 10.21 9.87
CA VAL A 493 -17.81 11.10 11.03
C VAL A 493 -19.26 11.10 11.46
N ALA A 494 -19.52 10.59 12.65
CA ALA A 494 -20.82 10.67 13.27
C ALA A 494 -21.02 12.07 13.88
N ASP A 495 -22.26 12.53 13.86
CA ASP A 495 -22.68 13.74 14.57
C ASP A 495 -22.35 13.65 16.06
N ALA A 496 -22.07 14.80 16.66
CA ALA A 496 -21.73 14.94 18.05
C ALA A 496 -22.90 14.51 18.96
N PRO A 497 -22.70 13.58 19.91
CA PRO A 497 -23.79 13.12 20.75
C PRO A 497 -24.21 14.21 21.74
N LEU A 498 -25.52 14.47 21.81
CA LEU A 498 -26.09 15.32 22.84
C LEU A 498 -26.05 14.61 24.20
N SER A 499 -25.89 15.37 25.29
CA SER A 499 -25.90 14.83 26.66
C SER A 499 -26.69 15.72 27.62
N VAL A 500 -27.36 15.09 28.59
CA VAL A 500 -28.21 15.78 29.59
C VAL A 500 -27.78 15.40 31.01
N GLY A 501 -26.80 16.13 31.53
CA GLY A 501 -26.27 15.96 32.88
C GLY A 501 -25.58 14.62 33.16
N ASN A 502 -24.78 14.57 34.22
CA ASN A 502 -24.14 13.32 34.67
C ASN A 502 -25.04 12.62 35.70
N LEU A 503 -25.97 11.80 35.24
CA LEU A 503 -26.64 10.86 36.15
C LEU A 503 -25.67 9.76 36.54
N SER A 504 -25.48 9.57 37.85
CA SER A 504 -24.69 8.45 38.34
C SER A 504 -25.41 7.13 38.04
N PRO A 505 -24.73 6.14 37.44
CA PRO A 505 -25.32 4.82 37.17
C PRO A 505 -25.76 4.10 38.45
N GLY A 506 -25.22 4.49 39.61
CA GLY A 506 -25.32 3.73 40.85
C GLY A 506 -24.55 2.41 40.77
N SER A 507 -24.68 1.57 41.79
CA SER A 507 -24.09 0.23 41.75
C SER A 507 -24.90 -0.68 40.81
N PRO A 508 -24.28 -1.25 39.76
CA PRO A 508 -24.97 -2.17 38.85
C PRO A 508 -25.24 -3.52 39.54
N THR A 509 -26.36 -4.15 39.17
CA THR A 509 -26.68 -5.53 39.55
C THR A 509 -26.60 -6.42 38.31
N THR A 510 -25.77 -7.46 38.36
CA THR A 510 -25.58 -8.42 37.27
C THR A 510 -26.49 -9.63 37.43
N PHE A 511 -27.04 -10.09 36.31
CA PHE A 511 -27.87 -11.29 36.23
C PHE A 511 -27.25 -12.20 35.17
N SER A 512 -26.89 -13.42 35.56
CA SER A 512 -26.21 -14.34 34.65
C SER A 512 -26.61 -15.79 34.93
N GLY A 513 -26.70 -16.60 33.89
CA GLY A 513 -26.92 -18.04 34.01
C GLY A 513 -26.64 -18.76 32.70
N ALA A 514 -26.04 -19.94 32.79
CA ALA A 514 -25.72 -20.78 31.64
C ALA A 514 -26.47 -22.11 31.72
N GLY A 515 -26.78 -22.68 30.56
CA GLY A 515 -27.42 -23.99 30.43
C GLY A 515 -28.94 -23.97 30.57
N GLY A 516 -29.55 -25.05 30.09
CA GLY A 516 -30.98 -25.26 30.06
C GLY A 516 -31.58 -25.13 28.67
N ASN A 517 -32.80 -24.62 28.62
CA ASN A 517 -33.53 -24.27 27.41
C ASN A 517 -34.53 -23.14 27.76
N GLY A 518 -35.33 -22.72 26.77
CA GLY A 518 -36.41 -21.73 26.97
C GLY A 518 -37.51 -22.11 27.97
N THR A 519 -37.49 -23.31 28.54
CA THR A 519 -38.51 -23.80 29.50
C THR A 519 -37.96 -24.10 30.89
N SER A 520 -36.65 -24.33 31.05
CA SER A 520 -36.01 -24.58 32.35
C SER A 520 -34.49 -24.42 32.26
N GLY A 521 -33.84 -23.98 33.35
CA GLY A 521 -32.38 -23.97 33.49
C GLY A 521 -31.80 -22.61 33.87
N GLY A 522 -30.47 -22.51 33.85
CA GLY A 522 -29.72 -21.35 34.34
C GLY A 522 -30.06 -20.07 33.58
N ALA A 523 -30.07 -20.13 32.25
CA ALA A 523 -30.38 -18.99 31.39
C ALA A 523 -31.81 -18.46 31.64
N LEU A 524 -32.83 -19.35 31.63
CA LEU A 524 -34.21 -18.94 31.87
C LEU A 524 -34.44 -18.37 33.27
N ASN A 525 -33.80 -18.95 34.29
CA ASN A 525 -33.89 -18.46 35.66
C ASN A 525 -33.32 -17.03 35.78
N ALA A 526 -32.17 -16.78 35.16
CA ALA A 526 -31.53 -15.47 35.18
C ALA A 526 -32.31 -14.44 34.35
N PHE A 527 -32.82 -14.81 33.17
CA PHE A 527 -33.71 -13.97 32.34
C PHE A 527 -34.99 -13.57 33.11
N SER A 528 -35.60 -14.52 33.81
CA SER A 528 -36.79 -14.27 34.63
C SER A 528 -36.49 -13.39 35.85
N ALA A 529 -35.34 -13.59 36.49
CA ALA A 529 -34.89 -12.76 37.60
C ALA A 529 -34.63 -11.32 37.15
N PHE A 530 -34.02 -11.13 35.98
CA PHE A 530 -33.81 -9.80 35.39
C PHE A 530 -35.14 -9.08 35.14
N LYS A 531 -36.11 -9.73 34.49
CA LYS A 531 -37.47 -9.17 34.29
C LYS A 531 -38.14 -8.78 35.61
N SER A 532 -38.05 -9.65 36.62
CA SER A 532 -38.60 -9.36 37.94
C SER A 532 -37.91 -8.16 38.62
N ALA A 533 -36.61 -7.99 38.43
CA ALA A 533 -35.84 -6.88 39.01
C ALA A 533 -36.11 -5.55 38.29
N VAL A 534 -36.37 -5.58 36.97
CA VAL A 534 -36.86 -4.40 36.25
C VAL A 534 -38.25 -3.99 36.76
N GLY A 535 -39.15 -4.96 36.93
CA GLY A 535 -40.49 -4.76 37.43
C GLY A 535 -41.46 -4.13 36.41
N GLY A 536 -42.74 -4.12 36.73
CA GLY A 536 -43.81 -3.65 35.84
C GLY A 536 -44.27 -4.70 34.83
N VAL A 537 -44.98 -4.25 33.79
CA VAL A 537 -45.54 -5.11 32.73
C VAL A 537 -44.65 -5.08 31.48
N ASP A 538 -44.78 -6.10 30.63
CA ASP A 538 -44.21 -6.06 29.28
C ASP A 538 -45.03 -5.08 28.43
N ASN A 539 -44.39 -3.99 28.00
CA ASN A 539 -45.02 -2.92 27.21
C ASN A 539 -45.19 -3.28 25.73
N GLY A 540 -44.66 -4.44 25.30
CA GLY A 540 -44.80 -4.97 23.95
C GLY A 540 -44.32 -4.02 22.85
N ALA A 541 -44.98 -4.08 21.69
CA ALA A 541 -44.70 -3.23 20.53
C ALA A 541 -45.51 -1.92 20.52
N ALA A 542 -45.98 -1.43 21.66
CA ALA A 542 -46.75 -0.19 21.71
C ALA A 542 -45.85 1.02 21.40
N PRO A 543 -46.16 1.83 20.36
CA PRO A 543 -45.30 2.92 19.90
C PRO A 543 -45.38 4.17 20.78
N THR A 544 -45.96 4.09 21.98
CA THR A 544 -46.06 5.21 22.91
C THR A 544 -45.20 4.91 24.14
N PRO A 545 -44.34 5.85 24.57
CA PRO A 545 -43.53 5.68 25.77
C PRO A 545 -44.42 5.40 26.99
N LYS A 546 -43.97 4.53 27.89
CA LYS A 546 -44.69 4.17 29.12
C LYS A 546 -43.95 4.64 30.37
N VAL A 547 -44.69 4.73 31.47
CA VAL A 547 -44.13 5.05 32.78
C VAL A 547 -43.70 3.73 33.44
N GLY A 548 -42.47 3.30 33.15
CA GLY A 548 -41.90 2.05 33.67
C GLY A 548 -42.35 0.79 32.93
N GLY A 549 -42.00 -0.37 33.49
CA GLY A 549 -42.13 -1.67 32.80
C GLY A 549 -40.86 -2.05 32.05
N PHE A 550 -40.99 -3.07 31.20
CA PHE A 550 -39.91 -3.56 30.35
C PHE A 550 -40.43 -3.83 28.94
N ARG A 551 -39.50 -4.01 28.01
CA ARG A 551 -39.77 -4.46 26.65
C ARG A 551 -38.91 -5.66 26.32
N THR A 552 -39.43 -6.47 25.42
CA THR A 552 -38.74 -7.62 24.85
C THR A 552 -38.63 -7.47 23.35
N ILE A 553 -37.53 -7.95 22.77
CA ILE A 553 -37.45 -8.19 21.33
C ILE A 553 -37.31 -9.69 21.15
N ASN A 554 -38.44 -10.32 20.79
CA ASN A 554 -38.51 -11.70 20.36
C ASN A 554 -38.64 -11.73 18.84
N TRP A 555 -37.59 -12.16 18.15
CA TRP A 555 -37.48 -12.05 16.69
C TRP A 555 -38.34 -13.10 15.97
N ASP A 556 -39.11 -13.89 16.72
CA ASP A 556 -40.03 -14.92 16.23
C ASP A 556 -41.17 -14.37 15.37
N ALA A 557 -41.52 -13.09 15.51
CA ALA A 557 -42.55 -12.46 14.69
C ALA A 557 -42.05 -12.04 13.30
N VAL A 558 -40.74 -12.11 13.05
CA VAL A 558 -40.14 -11.76 11.76
C VAL A 558 -40.49 -12.81 10.72
N LYS A 559 -41.06 -12.36 9.60
CA LYS A 559 -41.32 -13.23 8.44
C LYS A 559 -40.06 -13.41 7.61
N LEU A 560 -39.65 -14.66 7.43
CA LEU A 560 -38.43 -15.04 6.69
C LEU A 560 -38.64 -15.11 5.17
N ASP A 561 -39.84 -14.83 4.69
CA ASP A 561 -40.22 -14.88 3.26
C ASP A 561 -39.92 -13.56 2.51
N GLY A 562 -39.33 -12.59 3.20
CA GLY A 562 -39.02 -11.26 2.66
C GLY A 562 -40.17 -10.25 2.76
N THR A 563 -41.31 -10.61 3.35
CA THR A 563 -42.50 -9.73 3.42
C THR A 563 -42.65 -8.98 4.75
N ASP A 564 -41.71 -9.16 5.67
CA ASP A 564 -41.71 -8.40 6.93
C ASP A 564 -41.49 -6.89 6.64
N PHE A 565 -41.94 -6.04 7.55
CA PHE A 565 -41.77 -4.59 7.48
C PHE A 565 -42.15 -3.95 6.12
N GLY A 566 -43.26 -4.40 5.52
CA GLY A 566 -43.73 -3.87 4.23
C GLY A 566 -42.94 -4.35 3.01
N GLY A 567 -42.09 -5.37 3.16
CA GLY A 567 -41.24 -5.89 2.10
C GLY A 567 -39.84 -5.30 2.07
N ASP A 568 -39.49 -4.45 3.04
CA ASP A 568 -38.20 -3.76 3.13
C ASP A 568 -37.14 -4.61 3.86
N THR A 569 -37.12 -5.91 3.57
CA THR A 569 -36.14 -6.84 4.16
C THR A 569 -35.17 -7.34 3.11
N THR A 570 -33.92 -7.55 3.52
CA THR A 570 -32.89 -8.11 2.65
C THR A 570 -33.02 -9.64 2.64
N VAL A 571 -33.40 -10.23 1.52
CA VAL A 571 -33.49 -11.70 1.42
C VAL A 571 -32.09 -12.27 1.19
N ILE A 572 -31.55 -12.98 2.18
CA ILE A 572 -30.21 -13.61 2.11
C ILE A 572 -30.36 -15.04 1.59
N VAL A 573 -31.15 -15.86 2.30
CA VAL A 573 -31.57 -17.18 1.85
C VAL A 573 -33.09 -17.25 1.93
N PRO A 574 -33.80 -17.40 0.80
CA PRO A 574 -35.25 -17.39 0.78
C PRO A 574 -35.89 -18.35 1.78
N ASN A 575 -36.82 -17.83 2.62
CA ASN A 575 -37.53 -18.57 3.66
C ASN A 575 -36.65 -19.14 4.78
N LYS A 576 -35.39 -18.71 4.90
CA LYS A 576 -34.44 -19.20 5.89
C LYS A 576 -33.78 -18.08 6.67
N THR A 577 -33.14 -17.15 5.97
CA THR A 577 -32.38 -16.06 6.58
C THR A 577 -32.69 -14.74 5.87
N VAL A 578 -33.07 -13.73 6.64
CA VAL A 578 -33.36 -12.38 6.13
C VAL A 578 -32.64 -11.32 6.97
N GLY A 579 -32.22 -10.23 6.34
CA GLY A 579 -31.74 -9.02 6.98
C GLY A 579 -32.88 -8.05 7.26
N ILE A 580 -32.93 -7.52 8.49
CA ILE A 580 -33.95 -6.62 8.99
C ILE A 580 -33.40 -5.20 9.09
N PRO A 581 -34.13 -4.17 8.61
CA PRO A 581 -33.66 -2.79 8.63
C PRO A 581 -33.56 -2.22 10.04
N VAL A 582 -32.69 -1.22 10.19
CA VAL A 582 -32.26 -0.60 11.45
C VAL A 582 -33.41 -0.07 12.34
N ASN A 583 -34.47 0.42 11.71
CA ASN A 583 -35.60 1.08 12.39
C ASN A 583 -36.79 0.14 12.68
N ARG A 584 -36.68 -1.16 12.35
CA ARG A 584 -37.79 -2.13 12.49
C ARG A 584 -38.38 -2.17 13.90
N PHE A 585 -37.55 -1.96 14.92
CA PHE A 585 -37.90 -2.05 16.33
C PHE A 585 -37.93 -0.70 17.05
N GLN A 586 -38.00 0.41 16.32
CA GLN A 586 -38.18 1.74 16.91
C GLN A 586 -39.46 1.83 17.77
N GLU A 587 -40.52 1.11 17.41
CA GLU A 587 -41.77 1.02 18.18
C GLU A 587 -41.58 0.29 19.53
N ARG A 588 -40.47 -0.44 19.67
CA ARG A 588 -40.02 -1.07 20.92
C ARG A 588 -38.94 -0.25 21.62
N GLY A 589 -38.54 0.89 21.06
CA GLY A 589 -37.59 1.81 21.69
C GLY A 589 -36.13 1.43 21.50
N THR A 590 -35.79 0.76 20.40
CA THR A 590 -34.42 0.48 19.98
C THR A 590 -34.21 0.84 18.52
N GLU A 591 -33.04 1.38 18.20
CA GLU A 591 -32.57 1.66 16.86
C GLU A 591 -31.21 0.98 16.66
N PHE A 592 -31.14 0.06 15.69
CA PHE A 592 -29.91 -0.69 15.42
C PHE A 592 -28.96 0.14 14.54
N GLU A 593 -27.65 -0.09 14.70
CA GLU A 593 -26.64 0.63 13.91
C GLU A 593 -26.56 0.12 12.47
N GLU A 594 -26.87 -1.17 12.25
CA GLU A 594 -26.82 -1.81 10.93
C GLU A 594 -27.93 -2.86 10.73
N VAL A 595 -28.02 -3.39 9.51
CA VAL A 595 -28.98 -4.45 9.15
C VAL A 595 -28.68 -5.73 9.93
N TYR A 596 -29.73 -6.35 10.48
CA TYR A 596 -29.59 -7.49 11.37
C TYR A 596 -30.10 -8.80 10.76
N ALA A 597 -29.34 -9.89 10.82
CA ALA A 597 -29.74 -11.17 10.22
C ALA A 597 -30.59 -12.01 11.19
N VAL A 598 -31.73 -12.50 10.71
CA VAL A 598 -32.65 -13.39 11.44
C VAL A 598 -32.77 -14.71 10.68
N SER A 599 -32.58 -15.82 11.38
CA SER A 599 -32.61 -17.17 10.80
C SER A 599 -33.57 -18.11 11.52
N GLY A 600 -34.38 -18.82 10.75
CA GLY A 600 -35.30 -19.85 11.25
C GLY A 600 -34.74 -21.28 11.26
N ASP A 601 -33.47 -21.44 10.87
CA ASP A 601 -32.77 -22.72 10.76
C ASP A 601 -31.44 -22.74 11.53
N GLY A 602 -31.24 -21.80 12.47
CA GLY A 602 -29.98 -21.66 13.21
C GLY A 602 -28.78 -21.34 12.32
N PHE A 603 -29.01 -20.56 11.25
CA PHE A 603 -28.00 -20.13 10.28
C PHE A 603 -27.32 -21.25 9.46
N VAL A 604 -27.83 -22.48 9.50
CA VAL A 604 -27.25 -23.62 8.77
C VAL A 604 -27.22 -23.40 7.26
N SER A 605 -28.19 -22.66 6.71
CA SER A 605 -28.21 -22.34 5.28
C SER A 605 -27.17 -21.33 4.82
N VAL A 606 -26.62 -20.51 5.73
CA VAL A 606 -25.56 -19.54 5.41
C VAL A 606 -24.18 -20.01 5.89
N ASN A 607 -24.13 -20.82 6.96
CA ASN A 607 -22.93 -21.50 7.42
C ASN A 607 -23.26 -22.96 7.81
N PRO A 608 -23.00 -23.93 6.90
CA PRO A 608 -23.25 -25.35 7.17
C PRO A 608 -22.47 -25.93 8.35
N ASN A 609 -21.37 -25.28 8.79
CA ASN A 609 -20.55 -25.73 9.91
C ASN A 609 -21.20 -25.42 11.27
N ALA A 610 -22.21 -24.56 11.33
CA ALA A 610 -22.95 -24.22 12.55
C ALA A 610 -24.12 -25.18 12.87
N ALA A 611 -24.16 -26.35 12.20
CA ALA A 611 -25.28 -27.28 12.31
C ALA A 611 -25.45 -27.83 13.73
N GLY A 612 -26.56 -27.46 14.38
CA GLY A 612 -26.92 -27.91 15.73
C GLY A 612 -26.37 -27.05 16.86
N GLN A 613 -25.57 -26.02 16.54
CA GLN A 613 -24.92 -25.15 17.51
C GLN A 613 -25.87 -24.10 18.12
N PHE A 614 -26.87 -23.63 17.36
CA PHE A 614 -27.76 -22.54 17.82
C PHE A 614 -29.21 -23.00 18.00
N PRO A 615 -29.53 -23.85 19.00
CA PRO A 615 -30.91 -24.16 19.30
C PRO A 615 -31.61 -22.94 19.88
N ALA A 616 -32.66 -22.47 19.21
CA ALA A 616 -33.42 -21.29 19.64
C ALA A 616 -33.94 -21.46 21.09
N PHE A 617 -33.75 -20.41 21.89
CA PHE A 617 -34.23 -20.32 23.26
C PHE A 617 -35.74 -20.06 23.28
N SER A 618 -36.21 -19.11 22.48
CA SER A 618 -37.62 -18.94 22.12
C SER A 618 -37.94 -19.68 20.82
N PRO A 619 -39.19 -20.15 20.60
CA PRO A 619 -39.50 -20.91 19.40
C PRO A 619 -39.36 -20.07 18.12
N ASN A 620 -38.65 -20.63 17.14
CA ASN A 620 -38.60 -20.29 15.70
C ASN A 620 -37.29 -19.65 15.25
N ASN A 621 -36.90 -18.49 15.78
CA ASN A 621 -35.85 -17.69 15.15
C ASN A 621 -34.67 -17.41 16.09
N THR A 622 -33.47 -17.34 15.50
CA THR A 622 -32.24 -16.87 16.13
C THR A 622 -31.69 -15.72 15.29
N PHE A 623 -30.83 -14.87 15.86
CA PHE A 623 -30.34 -13.70 15.13
C PHE A 623 -28.90 -13.33 15.49
N ALA A 624 -28.18 -12.81 14.49
CA ALA A 624 -26.79 -12.42 14.56
C ALA A 624 -26.55 -11.22 13.64
N MET A 625 -25.44 -10.51 13.83
CA MET A 625 -25.11 -9.39 12.96
C MET A 625 -24.70 -9.84 11.57
N PHE A 626 -25.00 -8.96 10.63
CA PHE A 626 -24.77 -9.17 9.22
C PHE A 626 -23.34 -8.76 8.89
N ASN A 627 -22.53 -9.66 8.30
CA ASN A 627 -21.14 -9.40 7.93
C ASN A 627 -20.16 -9.06 9.09
N ASP A 628 -20.58 -9.22 10.34
CA ASP A 628 -19.80 -8.88 11.51
C ASP A 628 -20.13 -9.82 12.69
N ASN A 629 -19.35 -9.77 13.75
CA ASN A 629 -19.62 -10.43 15.02
C ASN A 629 -19.90 -9.44 16.16
N THR A 630 -20.05 -8.16 15.87
CA THR A 630 -20.45 -7.13 16.84
C THR A 630 -21.85 -6.60 16.53
N ILE A 631 -22.59 -6.25 17.57
CA ILE A 631 -23.96 -5.76 17.55
C ILE A 631 -23.99 -4.42 18.26
N GLY A 632 -24.37 -3.36 17.55
CA GLY A 632 -24.63 -2.04 18.13
C GLY A 632 -26.09 -1.64 17.99
N PHE A 633 -26.67 -1.11 19.06
CA PHE A 633 -27.94 -0.40 18.99
C PHE A 633 -28.08 0.65 20.10
N SER A 634 -28.88 1.67 19.82
CA SER A 634 -29.24 2.74 20.75
C SER A 634 -30.67 2.57 21.26
N PHE A 635 -30.91 3.04 22.48
CA PHE A 635 -32.25 3.19 23.04
C PHE A 635 -32.87 4.50 22.57
N VAL A 636 -34.11 4.42 22.12
CA VAL A 636 -34.89 5.56 21.65
C VAL A 636 -36.24 5.57 22.33
N LEU A 637 -36.88 6.73 22.42
CA LEU A 637 -38.27 6.79 22.87
C LEU A 637 -39.13 5.97 21.90
N PRO A 638 -39.91 4.98 22.41
CA PRO A 638 -40.80 4.20 21.60
C PRO A 638 -41.70 5.11 20.76
N SER A 639 -41.62 4.94 19.45
CA SER A 639 -42.25 5.82 18.48
C SER A 639 -42.53 5.06 17.18
N VAL A 640 -43.41 5.60 16.35
CA VAL A 640 -43.71 4.98 15.04
C VAL A 640 -42.46 5.02 14.18
N HIS A 641 -42.12 3.91 13.52
CA HIS A 641 -40.88 3.72 12.75
C HIS A 641 -40.66 4.67 11.56
N THR A 642 -41.66 5.47 11.20
CA THR A 642 -41.59 6.51 10.16
C THR A 642 -41.24 7.89 10.72
N THR A 643 -41.23 8.04 12.03
CA THR A 643 -40.83 9.28 12.70
C THR A 643 -39.33 9.24 13.00
N THR A 644 -38.67 10.39 13.01
CA THR A 644 -37.26 10.45 13.40
C THR A 644 -37.13 9.95 14.85
N PRO A 645 -36.25 8.97 15.13
CA PRO A 645 -36.02 8.49 16.49
C PRO A 645 -35.53 9.61 17.42
N VAL A 646 -35.84 9.50 18.72
CA VAL A 646 -35.30 10.41 19.75
C VAL A 646 -34.54 9.55 20.76
N GLN A 647 -33.26 9.82 20.98
CA GLN A 647 -32.48 9.03 21.93
C GLN A 647 -33.08 9.08 23.34
N ALA A 648 -33.04 7.94 24.01
CA ALA A 648 -33.54 7.73 25.36
C ALA A 648 -32.52 6.92 26.15
N ALA A 649 -32.78 6.73 27.44
CA ALA A 649 -32.00 5.82 28.26
C ALA A 649 -32.87 4.71 28.84
N SER A 650 -32.34 3.50 28.86
CA SER A 650 -32.85 2.38 29.62
C SER A 650 -32.13 2.26 30.95
N ARG A 651 -32.81 1.67 31.94
CA ARG A 651 -32.22 1.34 33.25
C ARG A 651 -31.44 0.03 33.22
N GLY A 652 -31.55 -0.76 32.16
CA GLY A 652 -30.78 -1.99 32.05
C GLY A 652 -31.17 -2.79 30.82
N PHE A 653 -30.24 -3.62 30.38
CA PHE A 653 -30.39 -4.49 29.22
C PHE A 653 -29.75 -5.86 29.51
N GLY A 654 -30.39 -6.90 28.98
CA GLY A 654 -29.84 -8.24 28.92
C GLY A 654 -30.30 -8.98 27.68
N ALA A 655 -29.52 -10.00 27.31
CA ALA A 655 -29.74 -10.79 26.11
C ALA A 655 -29.56 -12.28 26.41
N ILE A 656 -30.26 -13.11 25.63
CA ILE A 656 -29.96 -14.52 25.49
C ILE A 656 -28.90 -14.70 24.41
N PHE A 657 -27.87 -15.46 24.76
CA PHE A 657 -26.81 -15.91 23.88
C PHE A 657 -26.95 -17.41 23.67
N LEU A 658 -26.49 -17.88 22.53
CA LEU A 658 -26.44 -19.30 22.20
C LEU A 658 -25.00 -19.65 21.83
N ASP A 659 -24.50 -20.72 22.43
CA ASP A 659 -23.21 -21.35 22.13
C ASP A 659 -21.98 -20.55 22.58
N VAL A 660 -22.02 -19.96 23.79
CA VAL A 660 -20.82 -19.31 24.36
C VAL A 660 -19.94 -20.35 25.05
N GLU A 661 -18.88 -20.82 24.38
CA GLU A 661 -18.05 -21.92 24.89
C GLU A 661 -16.68 -21.47 25.38
N THR A 662 -16.13 -20.42 24.75
CA THR A 662 -14.79 -19.92 25.05
C THR A 662 -14.84 -18.73 26.01
N PRO A 663 -14.03 -18.70 27.10
CA PRO A 663 -14.03 -17.56 28.01
C PRO A 663 -13.58 -16.27 27.33
N ASN A 664 -14.28 -15.17 27.64
CA ASN A 664 -13.97 -13.81 27.19
C ASN A 664 -14.10 -13.53 25.68
N THR A 665 -14.79 -14.38 24.93
CA THR A 665 -15.10 -14.13 23.51
C THR A 665 -16.39 -13.32 23.37
N THR A 666 -17.43 -13.71 24.10
CA THR A 666 -18.73 -13.02 24.07
C THR A 666 -18.88 -12.02 25.21
N SER A 667 -19.33 -10.79 24.91
CA SER A 667 -19.47 -9.71 25.90
C SER A 667 -20.58 -8.71 25.58
N ILE A 668 -21.04 -8.00 26.61
CA ILE A 668 -21.90 -6.80 26.51
C ILE A 668 -21.16 -5.62 27.13
N GLU A 669 -21.09 -4.51 26.41
CA GLU A 669 -20.64 -3.22 26.91
C GLU A 669 -21.79 -2.21 26.88
N TYR A 670 -21.94 -1.48 27.99
CA TYR A 670 -23.03 -0.54 28.21
C TYR A 670 -22.50 0.88 28.15
N PHE A 671 -23.21 1.80 27.51
CA PHE A 671 -22.76 3.18 27.34
C PHE A 671 -23.79 4.20 27.82
N ASN A 672 -23.29 5.35 28.30
CA ASN A 672 -24.02 6.59 28.50
C ASN A 672 -23.40 7.66 27.59
N GLY A 673 -24.07 7.98 26.48
CA GLY A 673 -23.46 8.67 25.36
C GLY A 673 -22.23 7.90 24.87
N THR A 674 -21.07 8.54 24.88
CA THR A 674 -19.77 7.93 24.52
C THR A 674 -19.03 7.31 25.71
N THR A 675 -19.56 7.44 26.93
CA THR A 675 -18.89 6.96 28.14
C THR A 675 -19.28 5.51 28.43
N SER A 676 -18.31 4.60 28.40
CA SER A 676 -18.53 3.21 28.83
C SER A 676 -18.85 3.15 30.33
N LEU A 677 -19.95 2.46 30.65
CA LEU A 677 -20.39 2.11 32.01
C LEU A 677 -19.81 0.75 32.46
N GLY A 678 -19.14 0.05 31.55
CA GLY A 678 -18.47 -1.22 31.82
C GLY A 678 -18.73 -2.26 30.74
N LYS A 679 -17.69 -3.07 30.48
CA LYS A 679 -17.72 -4.26 29.62
C LYS A 679 -17.78 -5.51 30.47
N PHE A 680 -18.71 -6.40 30.15
CA PHE A 680 -18.99 -7.60 30.91
C PHE A 680 -19.00 -8.83 30.00
N PHE A 681 -18.31 -9.88 30.41
CA PHE A 681 -18.25 -11.13 29.64
C PHE A 681 -19.41 -12.05 30.00
N VAL A 682 -20.01 -12.67 28.99
CA VAL A 682 -21.07 -13.66 29.15
C VAL A 682 -20.46 -14.93 29.76
N PRO A 683 -21.13 -15.60 30.73
CA PRO A 683 -20.65 -16.86 31.29
C PRO A 683 -20.55 -17.93 30.19
N VAL A 684 -19.57 -18.82 30.28
CA VAL A 684 -19.46 -19.95 29.35
C VAL A 684 -20.44 -21.07 29.70
N GLY A 685 -21.03 -21.68 28.68
CA GLY A 685 -21.83 -22.89 28.76
C GLY A 685 -21.14 -24.09 28.13
N THR A 686 -21.95 -25.06 27.70
CA THR A 686 -21.49 -26.20 26.90
C THR A 686 -22.10 -26.08 25.51
N SER A 687 -21.46 -26.63 24.48
CA SER A 687 -21.93 -26.57 23.09
C SER A 687 -23.43 -26.76 22.94
N GLY A 688 -24.06 -25.82 22.23
CA GLY A 688 -25.49 -25.78 21.97
C GLY A 688 -26.36 -25.46 23.19
N GLN A 689 -25.82 -24.87 24.26
CA GLN A 689 -26.62 -24.37 25.37
C GLN A 689 -26.88 -22.87 25.25
N PRO A 690 -27.98 -22.37 25.85
CA PRO A 690 -28.21 -20.96 26.00
C PRO A 690 -27.54 -20.39 27.25
N GLU A 691 -27.13 -19.14 27.15
CA GLU A 691 -26.65 -18.31 28.24
C GLU A 691 -27.48 -17.04 28.33
N PHE A 692 -27.69 -16.53 29.53
CA PHE A 692 -28.24 -15.20 29.74
C PHE A 692 -27.21 -14.34 30.45
N PHE A 693 -27.07 -13.10 30.00
CA PHE A 693 -26.38 -12.06 30.73
C PHE A 693 -27.12 -10.73 30.64
N GLY A 694 -27.23 -10.01 31.75
CA GLY A 694 -27.81 -8.67 31.78
C GLY A 694 -27.37 -7.87 33.00
N VAL A 695 -27.41 -6.55 32.86
CA VAL A 695 -27.05 -5.59 33.92
C VAL A 695 -28.19 -4.61 34.14
N LEU A 696 -28.57 -4.42 35.40
CA LEU A 696 -29.56 -3.44 35.83
C LEU A 696 -28.89 -2.35 36.67
N PHE A 697 -29.05 -1.10 36.25
CA PHE A 697 -28.58 0.10 36.92
C PHE A 697 -29.67 0.70 37.82
N GLN A 698 -29.32 1.65 38.68
CA GLN A 698 -30.30 2.29 39.56
C GLN A 698 -31.12 3.36 38.83
N ASN A 699 -30.51 4.02 37.84
CA ASN A 699 -31.10 5.10 37.07
C ASN A 699 -31.12 4.73 35.57
N PRO A 700 -32.03 5.29 34.76
CA PRO A 700 -31.99 5.14 33.30
C PRO A 700 -30.80 5.91 32.74
N VAL A 701 -29.70 5.20 32.53
CA VAL A 701 -28.40 5.77 32.10
C VAL A 701 -27.81 5.07 30.88
N VAL A 702 -28.36 3.93 30.48
CA VAL A 702 -27.87 3.16 29.33
C VAL A 702 -28.51 3.73 28.08
N THR A 703 -27.75 4.46 27.28
CA THR A 703 -28.22 5.05 26.01
C THR A 703 -27.97 4.13 24.82
N SER A 704 -26.94 3.29 24.89
CA SER A 704 -26.62 2.31 23.85
C SER A 704 -25.88 1.11 24.44
N VAL A 705 -25.86 0.02 23.67
CA VAL A 705 -25.21 -1.23 24.01
C VAL A 705 -24.42 -1.73 22.81
N GLN A 706 -23.21 -2.22 23.08
CA GLN A 706 -22.42 -2.97 22.12
C GLN A 706 -22.25 -4.41 22.61
N ILE A 707 -22.60 -5.39 21.79
CA ILE A 707 -22.43 -6.81 22.07
C ILE A 707 -21.37 -7.37 21.12
N VAL A 708 -20.45 -8.17 21.62
CA VAL A 708 -19.53 -8.97 20.80
C VAL A 708 -19.91 -10.42 20.95
N LEU A 709 -20.04 -11.13 19.83
CA LEU A 709 -20.41 -12.55 19.75
C LEU A 709 -19.20 -13.37 19.32
N GLY A 710 -18.75 -14.28 20.18
CA GLY A 710 -17.65 -15.17 19.87
C GLY A 710 -16.36 -14.42 19.47
N ASN A 711 -15.46 -15.11 18.78
CA ASN A 711 -14.23 -14.51 18.24
C ASN A 711 -14.08 -14.70 16.73
N ALA A 712 -15.11 -15.24 16.07
CA ALA A 712 -15.14 -15.48 14.64
C ALA A 712 -16.48 -15.03 14.04
N GLN A 713 -16.43 -14.60 12.78
CA GLN A 713 -17.60 -14.18 12.03
C GLN A 713 -18.42 -15.40 11.58
N LEU A 714 -19.75 -15.32 11.70
CA LEU A 714 -20.64 -16.43 11.33
C LEU A 714 -20.75 -16.63 9.80
N PHE A 715 -20.91 -15.55 9.04
CA PHE A 715 -20.95 -15.54 7.57
C PHE A 715 -20.76 -14.12 7.02
N SER A 716 -20.49 -14.00 5.72
CA SER A 716 -20.59 -12.73 4.97
C SER A 716 -21.53 -12.84 3.77
N PHE A 717 -22.19 -11.75 3.39
CA PHE A 717 -23.08 -11.60 2.24
C PHE A 717 -22.81 -10.26 1.56
N ASP A 718 -22.50 -10.31 0.25
CA ASP A 718 -22.17 -9.11 -0.55
C ASP A 718 -23.39 -8.49 -1.26
N GLY A 719 -24.60 -8.91 -0.89
CA GLY A 719 -25.85 -8.58 -1.58
C GLY A 719 -26.26 -9.61 -2.63
N THR A 720 -25.37 -10.55 -2.99
CA THR A 720 -25.65 -11.60 -3.98
C THR A 720 -25.20 -12.99 -3.53
N THR A 721 -24.05 -13.10 -2.87
CA THR A 721 -23.36 -14.34 -2.56
C THR A 721 -23.10 -14.44 -1.07
N VAL A 722 -23.43 -15.59 -0.48
CA VAL A 722 -23.10 -15.91 0.92
C VAL A 722 -21.77 -16.67 0.97
N THR A 723 -20.87 -16.22 1.83
CA THR A 723 -19.63 -16.92 2.19
C THR A 723 -19.73 -17.40 3.63
N PRO A 724 -19.69 -18.71 3.89
CA PRO A 724 -19.66 -19.25 5.25
C PRO A 724 -18.45 -18.74 6.02
N GLY A 725 -18.64 -18.44 7.31
CA GLY A 725 -17.56 -18.18 8.23
C GLY A 725 -16.83 -19.46 8.66
N ASP A 726 -15.95 -19.32 9.66
CA ASP A 726 -15.19 -20.44 10.21
C ASP A 726 -16.09 -21.55 10.76
N ALA A 727 -15.51 -22.73 10.98
CA ALA A 727 -16.16 -23.78 11.75
C ALA A 727 -16.03 -23.47 13.24
N ASP A 728 -17.11 -23.69 13.97
CA ASP A 728 -17.10 -23.59 15.43
C ASP A 728 -16.22 -24.72 16.02
N THR A 729 -15.08 -24.32 16.59
CA THR A 729 -14.00 -25.21 17.03
C THR A 729 -13.29 -24.70 18.31
N PRO A 730 -14.00 -24.54 19.45
CA PRO A 730 -13.38 -24.07 20.70
C PRO A 730 -12.17 -24.94 21.14
N PRO A 731 -11.08 -24.35 21.67
CA PRO A 731 -10.90 -22.93 22.01
C PRO A 731 -10.40 -22.06 20.83
N GLY A 732 -10.47 -22.56 19.59
CA GLY A 732 -10.09 -21.85 18.37
C GLY A 732 -11.14 -20.82 17.97
N SER A 733 -11.81 -21.04 16.85
CA SER A 733 -12.95 -20.21 16.44
C SER A 733 -14.16 -20.57 17.31
N ASP A 734 -14.78 -19.57 17.92
CA ASP A 734 -15.93 -19.65 18.81
C ASP A 734 -17.04 -18.83 18.16
N LEU A 735 -18.12 -19.48 17.74
CA LEU A 735 -19.27 -18.83 17.13
C LEU A 735 -20.40 -18.73 18.15
N ALA A 736 -20.96 -17.53 18.32
CA ALA A 736 -22.14 -17.32 19.16
C ALA A 736 -23.19 -16.51 18.40
N VAL A 737 -24.46 -16.68 18.76
CA VAL A 737 -25.57 -15.86 18.25
C VAL A 737 -26.47 -15.41 19.41
N THR A 738 -27.42 -14.54 19.11
CA THR A 738 -28.42 -14.08 20.07
C THR A 738 -29.80 -14.66 19.80
N ASP A 739 -30.59 -14.74 20.86
CA ASP A 739 -32.04 -14.88 20.82
C ASP A 739 -32.63 -13.74 21.66
N ASP A 740 -33.79 -13.87 22.30
CA ASP A 740 -34.45 -12.80 23.06
C ASP A 740 -33.60 -11.69 23.74
N PHE A 741 -33.99 -10.44 23.48
CA PHE A 741 -33.54 -9.26 24.24
C PHE A 741 -34.58 -8.81 25.26
N VAL A 742 -34.11 -8.29 26.39
CA VAL A 742 -34.95 -7.67 27.43
C VAL A 742 -34.30 -6.41 27.99
N TYR A 743 -35.08 -5.35 28.12
CA TYR A 743 -34.61 -4.10 28.70
C TYR A 743 -35.73 -3.35 29.41
N ALA A 744 -35.35 -2.51 30.37
CA ALA A 744 -36.29 -1.60 31.01
C ALA A 744 -36.84 -0.59 29.98
N GLU A 745 -38.08 -0.15 30.18
CA GLU A 745 -38.72 0.85 29.32
C GLU A 745 -37.75 2.02 29.04
N PRO A 746 -37.41 2.29 27.76
CA PRO A 746 -36.62 3.46 27.42
C PRO A 746 -37.37 4.72 27.79
N THR A 747 -36.73 5.58 28.56
CA THR A 747 -37.32 6.82 29.08
C THR A 747 -36.42 8.01 28.80
N ALA A 748 -37.01 9.18 28.77
CA ALA A 748 -36.26 10.44 28.75
C ALA A 748 -35.36 10.56 29.99
N ILE A 749 -34.18 11.12 29.81
CA ILE A 749 -33.12 11.14 30.81
C ILE A 749 -33.42 12.24 31.84
N PRO A 750 -33.54 11.91 33.14
CA PRO A 750 -33.83 12.88 34.19
C PRO A 750 -32.80 14.01 34.30
N THR A 751 -33.27 15.26 34.27
CA THR A 751 -32.44 16.47 34.47
C THR A 751 -32.40 16.94 35.93
N GLY A 752 -33.32 16.45 36.77
CA GLY A 752 -33.51 16.94 38.14
C GLY A 752 -34.19 18.31 38.24
N ILE A 753 -34.58 18.91 37.12
CA ILE A 753 -35.30 20.20 37.08
C ILE A 753 -36.72 20.01 37.62
N THR A 754 -37.14 20.88 38.54
CA THR A 754 -38.51 20.94 39.06
C THR A 754 -39.16 22.28 38.72
N VAL A 755 -40.25 22.24 37.98
CA VAL A 755 -41.11 23.40 37.69
C VAL A 755 -42.23 23.45 38.72
N THR A 756 -42.44 24.59 39.35
CA THR A 756 -43.54 24.79 40.31
C THR A 756 -44.46 25.89 39.81
N ALA A 757 -45.76 25.65 39.85
CA ALA A 757 -46.78 26.63 39.49
C ALA A 757 -48.10 26.35 40.22
N SER A 758 -49.05 27.26 40.11
CA SER A 758 -50.45 27.00 40.45
C SER A 758 -51.21 26.63 39.18
N ALA A 759 -52.19 25.73 39.29
CA ALA A 759 -53.10 25.47 38.18
C ALA A 759 -53.67 26.80 37.65
N GLY A 760 -54.00 26.87 36.36
CA GLY A 760 -54.54 28.02 35.62
C GLY A 760 -53.68 29.28 35.52
N GLU A 761 -52.53 29.34 36.18
CA GLU A 761 -51.55 30.41 36.00
C GLU A 761 -50.51 30.01 34.94
N PRO A 762 -50.13 30.91 34.01
CA PRO A 762 -49.06 30.64 33.07
C PRO A 762 -47.71 30.55 33.80
N VAL A 763 -46.91 29.54 33.45
CA VAL A 763 -45.54 29.37 33.92
C VAL A 763 -44.59 29.42 32.73
N THR A 764 -43.50 30.17 32.86
CA THR A 764 -42.35 30.11 31.94
C THR A 764 -41.15 29.60 32.72
N ALA A 765 -40.56 28.50 32.28
CA ALA A 765 -39.46 27.86 33.00
C ALA A 765 -38.48 27.18 32.04
N THR A 766 -37.24 27.03 32.49
CA THR A 766 -36.29 26.07 31.92
C THR A 766 -36.77 24.67 32.25
N VAL A 767 -36.90 23.82 31.24
CA VAL A 767 -37.43 22.45 31.37
C VAL A 767 -36.38 21.37 31.08
N ALA A 768 -35.28 21.75 30.43
CA ALA A 768 -34.13 20.89 30.19
C ALA A 768 -32.86 21.73 30.05
N SER A 769 -31.71 21.14 30.34
CA SER A 769 -30.40 21.65 29.98
C SER A 769 -29.60 20.51 29.35
N PHE A 770 -28.94 20.77 28.24
CA PHE A 770 -28.14 19.78 27.51
C PHE A 770 -26.79 20.35 27.09
N LYS A 771 -25.88 19.49 26.67
CA LYS A 771 -24.60 19.83 26.06
C LYS A 771 -24.45 19.11 24.74
N ASP A 772 -23.84 19.80 23.81
CA ASP A 772 -23.25 19.20 22.62
C ASP A 772 -21.81 18.78 22.93
N ALA A 773 -21.36 17.69 22.32
CA ALA A 773 -19.95 17.31 22.36
C ALA A 773 -19.10 18.21 21.44
N ASP A 774 -19.68 18.83 20.41
CA ASP A 774 -19.04 19.91 19.67
C ASP A 774 -18.97 21.19 20.54
N PRO A 775 -17.77 21.68 20.88
CA PRO A 775 -17.61 22.93 21.63
C PRO A 775 -18.04 24.18 20.86
N ALA A 776 -18.23 24.09 19.54
CA ALA A 776 -18.59 25.21 18.65
C ALA A 776 -20.09 25.29 18.31
N GLY A 777 -20.90 24.31 18.74
CA GLY A 777 -22.33 24.23 18.43
C GLY A 777 -23.09 25.52 18.72
N GLN A 778 -24.04 25.87 17.86
CA GLN A 778 -24.84 27.08 17.98
C GLN A 778 -26.27 26.75 18.35
N ALA A 779 -26.92 27.64 19.09
CA ALA A 779 -28.33 27.43 19.49
C ALA A 779 -29.29 27.29 18.30
N SER A 780 -28.90 27.76 17.09
CA SER A 780 -29.66 27.61 15.85
C SER A 780 -29.68 26.19 15.30
N ASP A 781 -28.73 25.36 15.72
CA ASP A 781 -28.52 24.01 15.20
C ASP A 781 -29.45 23.02 15.92
N PHE A 782 -30.08 23.47 17.01
CA PHE A 782 -30.97 22.65 17.80
C PHE A 782 -32.43 23.08 17.66
N THR A 783 -33.32 22.08 17.75
CA THR A 783 -34.76 22.27 17.94
C THR A 783 -35.23 21.49 19.16
N ALA A 784 -36.24 22.01 19.85
CA ALA A 784 -36.81 21.34 21.01
C ALA A 784 -38.34 21.30 20.96
N ILE A 785 -38.91 20.15 21.31
CA ILE A 785 -40.35 19.96 21.54
C ILE A 785 -40.54 19.56 23.00
N ILE A 786 -41.41 20.29 23.69
CA ILE A 786 -41.76 20.07 25.09
C ILE A 786 -43.14 19.41 25.13
N ASP A 787 -43.23 18.20 25.67
CA ASP A 787 -44.47 17.57 26.13
C ASP A 787 -44.63 17.85 27.62
N TRP A 788 -45.72 18.53 27.98
CA TRP A 788 -45.95 18.99 29.34
C TRP A 788 -46.49 17.90 30.29
N GLY A 789 -46.73 16.69 29.78
CA GLY A 789 -47.19 15.54 30.54
C GLY A 789 -48.69 15.55 30.84
N ASP A 790 -49.43 16.56 30.38
CA ASP A 790 -50.89 16.68 30.47
C ASP A 790 -51.61 16.43 29.13
N GLY A 791 -50.89 15.92 28.14
CA GLY A 791 -51.37 15.65 26.78
C GLY A 791 -51.23 16.83 25.83
N THR A 792 -50.56 17.91 26.24
CA THR A 792 -50.25 19.06 25.39
C THR A 792 -48.76 19.20 25.10
N THR A 793 -48.43 19.78 23.95
CA THR A 793 -47.04 20.00 23.53
C THR A 793 -46.83 21.45 23.07
N SER A 794 -45.59 21.93 23.17
CA SER A 794 -45.16 23.22 22.63
C SER A 794 -43.72 23.16 22.11
N ALA A 795 -43.33 24.10 21.25
CA ALA A 795 -41.91 24.29 20.92
C ALA A 795 -41.16 24.86 22.14
N GLY A 796 -39.90 24.45 22.31
CA GLY A 796 -38.96 25.03 23.28
C GLY A 796 -38.09 26.11 22.64
N THR A 797 -37.68 27.10 23.43
CA THR A 797 -36.68 28.11 23.05
C THR A 797 -35.32 27.71 23.62
N ILE A 798 -34.31 27.62 22.76
CA ILE A 798 -32.96 27.16 23.12
C ILE A 798 -32.03 28.37 23.24
N THR A 799 -31.29 28.45 24.34
CA THR A 799 -30.31 29.52 24.59
C THR A 799 -29.02 28.97 25.21
N PRO A 800 -27.83 29.45 24.81
CA PRO A 800 -26.58 29.07 25.47
C PRO A 800 -26.59 29.45 26.95
N ASN A 801 -26.04 28.59 27.80
CA ASN A 801 -25.95 28.78 29.25
C ASN A 801 -24.50 28.99 29.71
N ALA A 802 -24.33 29.45 30.95
CA ALA A 802 -23.02 29.80 31.50
C ALA A 802 -22.07 28.59 31.74
N SER A 803 -22.59 27.37 31.64
CA SER A 803 -21.84 26.12 31.87
C SER A 803 -21.28 25.50 30.58
N GLY A 804 -21.35 26.25 29.46
CA GLY A 804 -20.93 25.79 28.14
C GLY A 804 -21.88 24.74 27.54
N GLY A 805 -23.18 24.84 27.84
CA GLY A 805 -24.24 24.04 27.21
C GLY A 805 -25.43 24.92 26.81
N PHE A 806 -26.60 24.32 26.67
CA PHE A 806 -27.83 25.01 26.27
C PHE A 806 -28.98 24.72 27.23
N ASP A 807 -29.81 25.74 27.47
CA ASP A 807 -31.04 25.63 28.24
C ASP A 807 -32.24 25.66 27.29
N VAL A 808 -33.22 24.78 27.53
CA VAL A 808 -34.51 24.76 26.83
C VAL A 808 -35.56 25.38 27.75
N THR A 809 -36.17 26.47 27.30
CA THR A 809 -37.23 27.19 28.01
C THR A 809 -38.56 27.09 27.29
N GLY A 810 -39.66 27.03 28.04
CA GLY A 810 -41.02 26.97 27.49
C GLY A 810 -42.03 27.66 28.39
N ALA A 811 -43.20 27.98 27.84
CA ALA A 811 -44.32 28.54 28.58
C ALA A 811 -45.57 27.66 28.45
N HIS A 812 -46.26 27.42 29.57
CA HIS A 812 -47.47 26.59 29.61
C HIS A 812 -48.43 26.97 30.75
N THR A 813 -49.69 26.55 30.65
CA THR A 813 -50.70 26.71 31.71
C THR A 813 -51.38 25.37 31.99
N TYR A 814 -51.08 24.78 33.16
CA TYR A 814 -51.72 23.54 33.59
C TYR A 814 -53.15 23.79 34.07
N THR A 815 -54.13 23.05 33.55
CA THR A 815 -55.55 23.24 33.92
C THR A 815 -55.93 22.66 35.28
N GLY A 816 -55.13 21.73 35.81
CA GLY A 816 -55.38 21.04 37.07
C GLY A 816 -54.13 20.88 37.92
N ALA A 817 -54.33 20.71 39.24
CA ALA A 817 -53.25 20.39 40.16
C ALA A 817 -52.79 18.94 39.98
N GLY A 818 -51.50 18.68 40.18
CA GLY A 818 -50.93 17.36 39.97
C GLY A 818 -49.40 17.37 39.87
N VAL A 819 -48.84 16.18 39.67
CA VAL A 819 -47.44 16.00 39.29
C VAL A 819 -47.42 15.49 37.86
N PHE A 820 -46.73 16.20 36.98
CA PHE A 820 -46.61 15.86 35.57
C PHE A 820 -45.14 15.67 35.21
N THR A 821 -44.84 14.65 34.41
CA THR A 821 -43.51 14.47 33.83
C THR A 821 -43.44 15.27 32.55
N ILE A 822 -42.60 16.30 32.52
CA ILE A 822 -42.31 17.05 31.31
C ILE A 822 -41.23 16.27 30.55
N THR A 823 -41.49 15.98 29.28
CA THR A 823 -40.52 15.36 28.37
C THR A 823 -40.11 16.37 27.32
N THR A 824 -38.82 16.66 27.23
CA THR A 824 -38.26 17.58 26.24
C THR A 824 -37.44 16.77 25.25
N SER A 825 -37.86 16.73 24.00
CA SER A 825 -37.09 16.11 22.92
C SER A 825 -36.28 17.20 22.24
N ILE A 826 -34.95 17.09 22.32
CA ILE A 826 -33.99 17.97 21.67
C ILE A 826 -33.44 17.24 20.45
N ARG A 827 -33.29 17.96 19.34
CA ARG A 827 -32.69 17.46 18.10
C ARG A 827 -31.68 18.45 17.59
N ASP A 828 -30.56 17.91 17.14
CA ASP A 828 -29.58 18.58 16.31
C ASP A 828 -30.00 18.50 14.83
N VAL A 829 -29.53 19.47 14.04
CA VAL A 829 -29.52 19.44 12.58
C VAL A 829 -28.63 18.31 12.06
N GLY A 830 -27.51 17.99 12.75
CA GLY A 830 -26.63 16.86 12.41
C GLY A 830 -27.26 15.47 12.59
N GLY A 831 -28.43 15.41 13.24
CA GLY A 831 -29.25 14.20 13.39
C GLY A 831 -29.22 13.59 14.80
N SER A 832 -28.27 13.98 15.63
CA SER A 832 -28.20 13.65 17.05
C SER A 832 -29.46 14.15 17.75
N SER A 833 -29.93 13.39 18.72
CA SER A 833 -31.13 13.74 19.45
C SER A 833 -31.05 13.19 20.85
N ILE A 834 -31.75 13.83 21.79
CA ILE A 834 -31.84 13.36 23.16
C ILE A 834 -33.17 13.74 23.74
N SER A 835 -33.68 12.91 24.65
CA SER A 835 -34.84 13.26 25.44
C SER A 835 -34.45 13.52 26.90
N ALA A 836 -34.91 14.64 27.42
CA ALA A 836 -34.72 15.09 28.79
C ALA A 836 -36.04 15.05 29.56
N ALA A 837 -36.01 14.63 30.82
CA ALA A 837 -37.17 14.64 31.71
C ALA A 837 -37.01 15.68 32.83
N SER A 838 -38.06 16.45 33.08
CA SER A 838 -38.22 17.31 34.26
C SER A 838 -39.58 17.07 34.92
N THR A 839 -39.75 17.56 36.15
CA THR A 839 -41.00 17.36 36.92
C THR A 839 -41.73 18.67 37.09
N ALA A 840 -43.02 18.72 36.75
CA ALA A 840 -43.89 19.82 37.14
C ALA A 840 -44.72 19.44 38.38
N ILE A 841 -44.63 20.26 39.43
CA ILE A 841 -45.46 20.16 40.62
C ILE A 841 -46.45 21.34 40.60
N ILE A 842 -47.70 21.04 40.30
CA ILE A 842 -48.75 22.04 40.13
C ILE A 842 -49.65 22.04 41.36
N GLY A 843 -49.56 23.12 42.13
CA GLY A 843 -50.42 23.38 43.27
C GLY A 843 -51.87 23.68 42.84
N GLY A 844 -52.82 23.41 43.73
CA GLY A 844 -54.19 23.87 43.56
C GLY A 844 -54.25 25.40 43.43
N GLN A 845 -55.21 25.89 42.65
CA GLN A 845 -55.55 27.31 42.57
C GLN A 845 -55.66 27.92 43.98
N SER A 846 -55.04 29.09 44.19
CA SER A 846 -55.22 29.80 45.45
C SER A 846 -56.68 30.19 45.63
N LEU A 847 -57.37 29.52 46.57
CA LEU A 847 -58.76 29.83 46.94
C LEU A 847 -58.88 31.14 47.73
N LEU A 848 -57.75 31.71 48.18
CA LEU A 848 -57.69 32.98 48.88
C LEU A 848 -57.65 34.13 47.86
N GLY A 849 -58.82 34.47 47.32
CA GLY A 849 -59.01 35.68 46.53
C GLY A 849 -59.09 36.95 47.40
N SER A 850 -58.72 38.10 46.85
CA SER A 850 -58.89 39.41 47.49
C SER A 850 -59.84 40.29 46.68
N ILE A 851 -60.51 41.26 47.33
CA ILE A 851 -61.25 42.33 46.66
C ILE A 851 -60.65 43.65 47.15
N GLN A 852 -60.14 44.46 46.23
CA GLN A 852 -59.39 45.69 46.52
C GLN A 852 -59.71 46.80 45.50
N PHE A 853 -59.33 48.04 45.80
CA PHE A 853 -59.37 49.10 44.79
C PHE A 853 -58.30 48.88 43.72
N SER A 854 -58.60 49.21 42.46
CA SER A 854 -57.63 49.11 41.36
C SER A 854 -56.51 50.14 41.46
N ALA A 855 -56.72 51.23 42.21
CA ALA A 855 -55.72 52.25 42.52
C ALA A 855 -55.96 52.80 43.93
N PRO A 856 -54.90 53.26 44.65
CA PRO A 856 -55.03 53.79 46.00
C PRO A 856 -55.73 55.15 46.06
N SER A 857 -55.83 55.87 44.94
CA SER A 857 -56.58 57.12 44.80
C SER A 857 -57.01 57.34 43.34
N THR A 858 -58.02 58.19 43.15
CA THR A 858 -58.47 58.68 41.84
C THR A 858 -58.79 60.17 41.97
N SER A 859 -58.58 60.95 40.92
CA SER A 859 -58.85 62.39 40.90
C SER A 859 -59.82 62.72 39.77
N ALA A 860 -60.78 63.59 40.03
CA ALA A 860 -61.70 64.11 39.04
C ALA A 860 -61.96 65.59 39.31
N SER A 861 -62.22 66.35 38.24
CA SER A 861 -62.77 67.71 38.36
C SER A 861 -64.18 67.63 38.95
N GLU A 862 -64.58 68.56 39.80
CA GLU A 862 -65.97 68.69 40.26
C GLU A 862 -66.96 68.76 39.07
N SER A 863 -66.54 69.40 37.97
CA SER A 863 -67.31 69.51 36.73
C SER A 863 -67.46 68.22 35.94
N ALA A 864 -66.79 67.12 36.34
CA ALA A 864 -66.87 65.82 35.67
C ALA A 864 -68.18 65.07 35.99
N GLY A 865 -68.96 65.56 36.97
CA GLY A 865 -70.23 64.98 37.40
C GLY A 865 -70.11 63.69 38.21
N SER A 866 -69.02 62.92 38.06
CA SER A 866 -68.72 61.79 38.93
C SER A 866 -67.24 61.40 38.95
N ALA A 867 -66.76 60.91 40.09
CA ALA A 867 -65.52 60.17 40.21
C ALA A 867 -65.77 58.67 40.03
N THR A 868 -65.01 58.00 39.15
CA THR A 868 -65.11 56.56 38.94
C THR A 868 -64.06 55.83 39.78
N VAL A 869 -64.52 54.92 40.64
CA VAL A 869 -63.69 54.07 41.50
C VAL A 869 -63.80 52.63 41.01
N ASN A 870 -62.68 52.07 40.54
CA ASN A 870 -62.62 50.70 40.09
C ASN A 870 -62.23 49.78 41.25
N ILE A 871 -62.92 48.64 41.36
CA ILE A 871 -62.69 47.60 42.37
C ILE A 871 -62.38 46.31 41.62
N THR A 872 -61.27 45.66 41.98
CA THR A 872 -60.75 44.46 41.34
C THR A 872 -60.80 43.27 42.30
N ARG A 873 -61.17 42.10 41.78
CA ARG A 873 -61.19 40.81 42.46
C ARG A 873 -60.11 39.90 41.90
N THR A 874 -59.37 39.22 42.78
CA THR A 874 -58.33 38.22 42.43
C THR A 874 -58.67 36.82 43.02
N GLY A 875 -57.89 35.80 42.67
CA GLY A 875 -58.10 34.40 43.09
C GLY A 875 -59.19 33.71 42.27
N ASP A 876 -59.89 32.74 42.88
CA ASP A 876 -60.96 32.01 42.19
C ASP A 876 -62.18 32.90 41.88
N THR A 877 -62.40 33.16 40.59
CA THR A 877 -63.50 33.97 40.04
C THR A 877 -64.66 33.14 39.51
N SER A 878 -64.59 31.79 39.56
CA SER A 878 -65.60 30.89 38.99
C SER A 878 -66.97 30.96 39.69
N VAL A 879 -67.01 31.46 40.92
CA VAL A 879 -68.23 31.66 41.71
C VAL A 879 -68.49 33.15 41.96
N PRO A 880 -69.75 33.58 42.14
CA PRO A 880 -70.04 34.97 42.44
C PRO A 880 -69.48 35.41 43.80
N ALA A 881 -69.06 36.68 43.89
CA ALA A 881 -68.65 37.32 45.13
C ALA A 881 -69.18 38.75 45.21
N SER A 882 -69.15 39.32 46.40
CA SER A 882 -69.55 40.70 46.63
C SER A 882 -68.69 41.39 47.67
N VAL A 883 -68.62 42.72 47.60
CA VAL A 883 -68.02 43.57 48.62
C VAL A 883 -68.92 44.79 48.82
N ASN A 884 -69.01 45.29 50.04
CA ASN A 884 -69.68 46.56 50.30
C ASN A 884 -68.68 47.71 50.11
N PHE A 885 -69.17 48.85 49.67
CA PHE A 885 -68.41 50.11 49.66
C PHE A 885 -69.23 51.21 50.34
N GLU A 886 -68.54 52.18 50.91
CA GLU A 886 -69.15 53.38 51.50
C GLU A 886 -68.19 54.58 51.38
N THR A 887 -68.74 55.75 51.07
CA THR A 887 -67.99 57.02 51.05
C THR A 887 -67.99 57.68 52.43
N SER A 888 -66.87 58.30 52.83
CA SER A 888 -66.76 59.10 54.04
C SER A 888 -65.97 60.39 53.80
N ASP A 889 -66.30 61.44 54.55
CA ASP A 889 -65.70 62.77 54.40
C ASP A 889 -64.17 62.73 54.62
N GLY A 890 -63.47 63.65 53.97
CA GLY A 890 -62.07 63.98 54.22
C GLY A 890 -61.92 65.48 54.44
N THR A 891 -61.31 66.18 53.49
CA THR A 891 -61.44 67.64 53.38
C THR A 891 -62.67 68.05 52.57
N ALA A 892 -63.08 67.21 51.62
CA ALA A 892 -64.37 67.30 50.93
C ALA A 892 -65.47 66.72 51.83
N HIS A 893 -66.61 67.39 51.89
CA HIS A 893 -67.76 67.07 52.72
C HIS A 893 -68.97 66.62 51.88
N GLN A 894 -69.75 65.72 52.47
CA GLN A 894 -70.99 65.27 51.87
C GLN A 894 -71.98 66.44 51.63
N ARG A 895 -72.59 66.44 50.44
CA ARG A 895 -73.61 67.39 49.94
C ARG A 895 -73.09 68.76 49.49
N SER A 896 -71.91 69.20 49.93
CA SER A 896 -71.20 70.34 49.32
C SER A 896 -70.43 69.87 48.10
N ASP A 897 -69.65 68.79 48.22
CA ASP A 897 -68.61 68.47 47.23
C ASP A 897 -68.87 67.12 46.53
N TYR A 898 -69.51 66.20 47.24
CA TYR A 898 -69.94 64.91 46.68
C TYR A 898 -71.22 64.39 47.35
N THR A 899 -71.94 63.47 46.69
CA THR A 899 -73.09 62.81 47.31
C THR A 899 -72.67 61.52 48.00
N PHE A 900 -73.13 61.30 49.25
CA PHE A 900 -72.93 60.03 49.94
C PHE A 900 -73.41 58.86 49.09
N ASN A 901 -72.55 57.86 48.99
CA ASN A 901 -72.83 56.64 48.25
C ASN A 901 -72.35 55.44 49.06
N SER A 902 -73.23 54.45 49.17
CA SER A 902 -72.92 53.17 49.79
C SER A 902 -73.66 52.09 49.03
N GLY A 903 -73.08 50.90 48.92
CA GLY A 903 -73.74 49.80 48.24
C GLY A 903 -72.93 48.52 48.24
N THR A 904 -73.46 47.52 47.55
CA THR A 904 -72.80 46.22 47.36
C THR A 904 -72.39 46.07 45.90
N VAL A 905 -71.10 45.92 45.65
CA VAL A 905 -70.56 45.55 44.35
C VAL A 905 -70.64 44.04 44.22
N GLN A 906 -71.27 43.56 43.14
CA GLN A 906 -71.36 42.13 42.82
C GLN A 906 -70.45 41.78 41.65
N PHE A 907 -69.67 40.73 41.81
CA PHE A 907 -68.88 40.09 40.77
C PHE A 907 -69.61 38.80 40.38
N ALA A 908 -70.16 38.74 39.17
CA ALA A 908 -70.65 37.49 38.59
C ALA A 908 -69.47 36.53 38.32
N PRO A 909 -69.71 35.21 38.13
CA PRO A 909 -68.67 34.28 37.67
C PRO A 909 -67.84 34.84 36.51
N GLY A 910 -66.51 34.82 36.65
CA GLY A 910 -65.54 35.32 35.66
C GLY A 910 -65.36 36.85 35.62
N VAL A 911 -66.18 37.64 36.32
CA VAL A 911 -66.03 39.11 36.36
C VAL A 911 -64.95 39.49 37.37
N THR A 912 -63.92 40.22 36.91
CA THR A 912 -62.75 40.58 37.71
C THR A 912 -62.70 42.05 38.13
N THR A 913 -63.39 42.94 37.41
CA THR A 913 -63.39 44.39 37.70
C THR A 913 -64.81 44.94 37.65
N GLN A 914 -65.14 45.81 38.60
CA GLN A 914 -66.39 46.55 38.63
C GLN A 914 -66.13 48.03 38.92
N ALA A 915 -66.90 48.90 38.29
CA ALA A 915 -66.80 50.35 38.46
C ALA A 915 -67.95 50.89 39.32
N VAL A 916 -67.60 51.72 40.31
CA VAL A 916 -68.55 52.48 41.13
C VAL A 916 -68.41 53.95 40.77
N LYS A 917 -69.52 54.61 40.46
CA LYS A 917 -69.56 56.06 40.22
C LYS A 917 -70.02 56.79 41.49
N ILE A 918 -69.19 57.70 41.98
CA ILE A 918 -69.52 58.62 43.06
C ILE A 918 -69.86 59.97 42.43
N LEU A 919 -71.09 60.47 42.61
CA LEU A 919 -71.48 61.74 42.01
C LEU A 919 -70.78 62.90 42.74
N LEU A 920 -70.25 63.83 41.95
CA LEU A 920 -69.64 65.05 42.43
C LEU A 920 -70.67 66.17 42.36
N VAL A 921 -70.68 67.04 43.36
CA VAL A 921 -71.49 68.25 43.37
C VAL A 921 -70.59 69.35 42.81
N ASN A 922 -71.04 69.99 41.73
CA ASN A 922 -70.33 71.11 41.13
C ASN A 922 -71.07 72.38 41.48
N ASP A 923 -70.38 73.36 42.04
CA ASP A 923 -70.95 74.67 42.30
C ASP A 923 -70.13 75.81 41.69
N ALA A 924 -70.33 77.04 42.17
CA ALA A 924 -69.68 78.25 41.64
C ALA A 924 -68.64 78.84 42.61
N PHE A 925 -68.48 78.23 43.78
CA PHE A 925 -67.50 78.60 44.78
C PHE A 925 -66.15 77.97 44.40
N VAL A 926 -65.08 78.77 44.43
CA VAL A 926 -63.75 78.29 44.02
C VAL A 926 -63.02 77.76 45.24
N GLU A 927 -62.73 76.45 45.22
CA GLU A 927 -62.08 75.73 46.31
C GLU A 927 -60.69 75.23 45.90
N GLY A 928 -59.89 74.82 46.89
CA GLY A 928 -58.63 74.13 46.66
C GLY A 928 -58.86 72.65 46.32
N PRO A 929 -57.80 71.87 46.07
CA PRO A 929 -57.92 70.41 45.95
C PRO A 929 -58.39 69.79 47.27
N GLU A 930 -59.44 68.98 47.19
CA GLU A 930 -60.02 68.30 48.35
C GLU A 930 -60.10 66.78 48.16
N THR A 931 -60.30 66.06 49.26
CA THR A 931 -60.33 64.59 49.29
C THR A 931 -61.52 64.08 50.09
N PHE A 932 -62.16 63.01 49.63
CA PHE A 932 -63.04 62.13 50.42
C PHE A 932 -62.55 60.69 50.27
N PHE A 933 -62.99 59.78 51.13
CA PHE A 933 -62.55 58.38 51.13
C PHE A 933 -63.66 57.44 50.66
N VAL A 934 -63.27 56.30 50.08
CA VAL A 934 -64.15 55.15 49.84
C VAL A 934 -63.56 53.96 50.57
N THR A 935 -64.37 53.30 51.40
CA THR A 935 -63.94 52.15 52.22
C THR A 935 -64.65 50.89 51.73
N LEU A 936 -63.88 49.81 51.51
CA LEU A 936 -64.45 48.48 51.23
C LEU A 936 -64.67 47.70 52.54
N SER A 937 -65.78 46.98 52.65
CA SER A 937 -66.12 46.18 53.82
C SER A 937 -66.92 44.92 53.44
N ASN A 938 -67.05 43.99 54.40
CA ASN A 938 -67.88 42.77 54.29
C ASN A 938 -67.69 41.99 52.98
N PRO A 939 -66.46 41.59 52.60
CA PRO A 939 -66.27 40.73 51.44
C PRO A 939 -66.96 39.38 51.67
N TYR A 940 -67.76 38.94 50.70
CA TYR A 940 -68.52 37.71 50.76
C TYR A 940 -68.34 36.89 49.47
N ARG A 941 -67.99 35.61 49.61
CA ARG A 941 -67.95 34.65 48.51
C ARG A 941 -69.08 33.66 48.71
N ARG A 942 -69.95 33.48 47.71
CA ARG A 942 -71.06 32.53 47.81
C ARG A 942 -70.51 31.13 47.56
N HIS A 943 -70.23 30.39 48.63
CA HIS A 943 -70.06 28.93 48.52
C HIS A 943 -71.44 28.33 48.29
N ASP A 944 -71.68 27.75 47.11
CA ASP A 944 -72.87 26.93 46.92
C ASP A 944 -72.73 25.66 47.76
N HIS A 945 -73.26 25.68 48.98
CA HIS A 945 -73.49 24.47 49.73
C HIS A 945 -74.66 23.73 49.07
N GLY A 946 -74.34 22.92 48.07
CA GLY A 946 -75.22 21.86 47.61
C GLY A 946 -75.73 21.09 48.84
N ARG A 947 -77.06 20.97 48.93
CA ARG A 947 -77.79 20.27 50.00
C ARG A 947 -77.23 18.84 50.19
N ARG A 948 -76.24 18.66 51.06
CA ARG A 948 -75.96 17.35 51.65
C ARG A 948 -76.93 17.16 52.81
N ARG A 949 -77.95 16.33 52.58
CA ARG A 949 -78.69 15.69 53.67
C ARG A 949 -77.65 15.02 54.57
N ARG A 950 -77.48 15.51 55.79
CA ARG A 950 -76.65 14.86 56.81
C ARG A 950 -77.29 13.51 57.15
N ALA A 951 -76.61 12.43 56.83
CA ALA A 951 -76.62 11.23 57.66
C ALA A 951 -75.32 11.24 58.48
N HIS A 952 -75.44 10.83 59.74
CA HIS A 952 -74.40 10.45 60.73
C HIS A 952 -72.95 10.41 60.20
N ASP A 953 -71.96 11.00 60.87
CA ASP A 953 -71.65 10.63 62.26
C ASP A 953 -70.87 11.71 63.04
N ARG A 954 -71.01 11.66 64.37
CA ARG A 954 -70.17 12.33 65.39
C ARG A 954 -68.84 11.55 65.45
N GLN A 955 -67.68 12.04 65.89
CA GLN A 955 -67.25 12.98 66.91
C GLN A 955 -65.69 13.15 66.77
N PRO A 956 -64.91 13.78 67.68
CA PRO A 956 -64.15 15.00 67.37
C PRO A 956 -62.63 14.89 67.69
N ASP A 957 -61.96 16.01 67.44
CA ASP A 957 -60.64 16.50 67.93
C ASP A 957 -59.39 15.63 67.69
#